data_AF-A0AAV8X383-F1
#
_entry.id   AF-A0AAV8X383-F1
#
_cell.length_a   1.000
_cell.length_b   1.000
_cell.length_c   1.000
_cell.angle_alpha   90.00
_cell.angle_beta   90.00
_cell.angle_gamma   90.00
#
_symmetry.space_group_name_H-M   'P 1'
#
loop_
_entity.id
_entity.type
_entity.pdbx_description
1 polymer ?
#
loop_
_entity_poly.entity_id
_entity_poly.type
_entity_poly.pdbx_seq_one_letter_code
_entity_poly.pdbx_strand_id
1 'polypeptide(L)'
;MRCWVEKTHLTSCKAQRTSLCCKVFPLFPLRQSLQVSFSLCGLDYREVVKVVKMAQNDEETIKAFKRLGLSEQKAKETLKNGAVSNTLLSILNEVSGIELSEGSGILLYHLATKIKPQIAHHLPLIVKYIATRKLDSTFRVDKAIEFAVLHIKDLNTQELEKFCGVGISVTPEEIENVVEKLIAENKKDLLEKRYRFNTGPLMQKVRIQLPWADGKAVKSEIDVQVLDLLGPKTEADLAPASKTDKKSAKFVKTENKIKFDAAKAKQIGDVNSQALTILDVMRKVNFHAPGENFKTDGYVVTENTHKLLKQHLEITGGKVRTRFPPEPNGILHIGHAKAININFGYALANDGVCFLRYDDTNPEKEEEKFFTGIKDMVSWLGYIPYKITHSSDYFDCLYTWALELIKRGLAYVCHQTAEEMKGFNPQPSPWRNRPVEESLQLFEDMKNGKIDEGTATLRMKITLEEGKLDPVAYRVRFTPHHRTGDKWCIYPTYDYTHCLCDSIENITHSLCTKEFQSSYYWLCNALNIYCPVQWEYGRLNVNYTVVSKRKIAKLIDVGIVKDWDDPRLFTLTALRRRGFPPEAINNFCAQLGVTGAQSTVDPSMLEAFVRDYLNTSAPSFNHKNPEDPNEVPGGFLTDCNLNSLEILKSLADKSLHGKIYDKFQFERIGFFSVDPDTSNNKVSFFYASHFFLFS
;
A
#
# COMPACT_ATOMS: atom_id res chain seq x y z
N MET A 1 -57.92 8.58 25.56
CA MET A 1 -57.04 8.24 24.42
C MET A 1 -56.25 6.98 24.78
N ARG A 2 -55.88 6.15 23.79
CA ARG A 2 -55.44 4.74 23.96
C ARG A 2 -54.28 4.63 24.97
N CYS A 3 -54.42 3.96 26.12
CA CYS A 3 -54.56 2.51 26.37
C CYS A 3 -53.41 1.67 25.83
N TRP A 4 -52.67 1.01 26.75
CA TRP A 4 -52.26 -0.40 26.66
C TRP A 4 -52.02 -0.91 28.09
N VAL A 5 -52.81 -1.92 28.52
CA VAL A 5 -52.74 -2.57 29.83
C VAL A 5 -52.96 -4.07 29.63
N GLU A 6 -52.09 -4.85 30.26
CA GLU A 6 -52.18 -6.28 30.64
C GLU A 6 -52.83 -7.33 29.71
N LYS A 7 -52.13 -8.47 29.60
CA LYS A 7 -52.79 -9.77 29.74
C LYS A 7 -51.96 -10.75 30.56
N THR A 8 -52.62 -11.31 31.56
CA THR A 8 -52.16 -12.37 32.47
C THR A 8 -52.28 -13.76 31.84
N HIS A 9 -51.66 -14.78 32.44
CA HIS A 9 -52.31 -16.08 32.69
C HIS A 9 -51.55 -16.94 33.74
N LEU A 10 -52.29 -17.53 34.68
CA LEU A 10 -51.81 -18.46 35.71
C LEU A 10 -52.18 -19.95 35.42
N THR A 11 -51.60 -20.83 36.26
CA THR A 11 -51.93 -22.25 36.61
C THR A 11 -51.19 -23.34 35.81
N SER A 12 -50.91 -24.54 36.33
CA SER A 12 -51.11 -25.15 37.67
C SER A 12 -49.93 -26.12 38.00
N CYS A 13 -49.37 -26.23 39.22
CA CYS A 13 -49.88 -26.76 40.51
C CYS A 13 -49.67 -28.30 40.74
N LYS A 14 -48.57 -28.68 41.45
CA LYS A 14 -48.45 -29.66 42.58
C LYS A 14 -47.20 -30.57 42.59
N ALA A 15 -46.52 -30.58 43.77
CA ALA A 15 -45.74 -31.68 44.40
C ALA A 15 -44.47 -32.22 43.69
N GLN A 16 -43.38 -32.66 44.34
CA GLN A 16 -43.10 -32.96 45.77
C GLN A 16 -41.58 -32.99 46.10
N ARG A 17 -41.22 -32.85 47.40
CA ARG A 17 -40.00 -33.33 48.11
C ARG A 17 -38.61 -32.65 47.92
N THR A 18 -38.19 -31.90 48.97
CA THR A 18 -36.90 -31.95 49.72
C THR A 18 -35.60 -32.25 48.93
N SER A 19 -34.58 -31.39 48.81
CA SER A 19 -33.87 -30.53 49.80
C SER A 19 -32.72 -29.75 49.08
N LEU A 20 -31.84 -28.89 49.63
CA LEU A 20 -31.53 -28.37 50.98
C LEU A 20 -30.96 -26.90 50.87
N CYS A 21 -30.39 -26.35 51.95
CA CYS A 21 -29.58 -25.11 52.13
C CYS A 21 -29.16 -24.29 50.88
N CYS A 22 -29.66 -23.07 50.67
CA CYS A 22 -29.35 -21.77 51.34
C CYS A 22 -28.10 -21.04 50.76
N LYS A 23 -28.30 -20.07 49.85
CA LYS A 23 -28.44 -18.59 50.06
C LYS A 23 -27.08 -17.86 50.19
N VAL A 24 -26.55 -17.17 49.15
CA VAL A 24 -26.93 -15.88 48.51
C VAL A 24 -26.34 -14.63 49.22
N PHE A 25 -25.41 -13.96 48.51
CA PHE A 25 -25.12 -12.51 48.29
C PHE A 25 -25.96 -11.41 49.01
N PRO A 26 -25.59 -10.09 48.99
CA PRO A 26 -24.30 -9.41 48.65
C PRO A 26 -23.92 -8.14 49.51
N LEU A 27 -22.78 -7.52 49.17
CA LEU A 27 -22.47 -6.06 49.12
C LEU A 27 -22.20 -5.18 50.38
N PHE A 28 -21.14 -4.38 50.21
CA PHE A 28 -20.55 -3.25 50.99
C PHE A 28 -21.44 -1.96 50.96
N PRO A 29 -21.18 -0.81 51.67
CA PRO A 29 -19.83 -0.19 51.78
C PRO A 29 -19.43 0.78 52.95
N LEU A 30 -18.14 1.20 52.90
CA LEU A 30 -17.49 2.46 53.34
C LEU A 30 -16.87 2.68 54.76
N ARG A 31 -15.52 2.88 54.76
CA ARG A 31 -14.64 3.81 55.53
C ARG A 31 -14.77 3.88 57.08
N GLN A 32 -13.68 3.70 57.87
CA GLN A 32 -12.61 4.70 58.04
C GLN A 32 -11.29 4.15 58.66
N SER A 33 -10.28 5.03 58.72
CA SER A 33 -8.87 4.86 59.11
C SER A 33 -8.54 4.33 60.52
N LEU A 34 -7.39 3.64 60.65
CA LEU A 34 -6.47 3.80 61.78
C LEU A 34 -5.02 3.44 61.40
N GLN A 35 -4.06 4.13 62.01
CA GLN A 35 -2.65 4.20 61.64
C GLN A 35 -1.81 3.69 62.81
N VAL A 36 -0.87 2.75 62.58
CA VAL A 36 0.21 2.44 63.54
C VAL A 36 1.50 2.17 62.77
N SER A 37 2.56 2.86 63.17
CA SER A 37 3.93 2.71 62.68
C SER A 37 4.84 2.20 63.80
N PHE A 38 5.79 1.31 63.49
CA PHE A 38 6.98 1.08 64.31
C PHE A 38 8.19 0.72 63.43
N SER A 39 9.38 1.10 63.87
CA SER A 39 10.63 1.07 63.09
C SER A 39 11.76 0.38 63.85
N LEU A 40 12.65 -0.30 63.10
CA LEU A 40 14.06 -0.68 63.41
C LEU A 40 14.28 -1.54 64.70
N CYS A 41 14.98 -2.68 64.69
CA CYS A 41 16.40 -2.82 64.31
C CYS A 41 16.89 -4.30 64.45
N GLY A 42 17.84 -4.74 63.60
CA GLY A 42 18.90 -5.71 64.00
C GLY A 42 18.79 -7.23 63.68
N LEU A 43 19.66 -7.69 62.76
CA LEU A 43 20.20 -9.07 62.57
C LEU A 43 19.20 -10.15 62.04
N ASP A 44 19.59 -11.19 61.28
CA ASP A 44 20.90 -11.69 60.81
C ASP A 44 20.89 -11.98 59.27
N TYR A 45 22.01 -11.70 58.60
CA TYR A 45 22.21 -11.88 57.15
C TYR A 45 22.20 -13.37 56.70
N ARG A 46 22.26 -14.33 57.63
CA ARG A 46 22.21 -15.77 57.34
C ARG A 46 20.78 -16.36 57.27
N GLU A 47 19.76 -15.70 57.81
CA GLU A 47 18.38 -16.18 57.72
C GLU A 47 17.67 -15.77 56.41
N VAL A 48 18.03 -14.61 55.85
CA VAL A 48 17.51 -14.15 54.53
C VAL A 48 17.78 -15.18 53.43
N VAL A 49 18.89 -15.93 53.53
CA VAL A 49 19.28 -17.00 52.58
C VAL A 49 18.43 -18.27 52.72
N LYS A 50 17.61 -18.42 53.78
CA LYS A 50 16.77 -19.61 54.02
C LYS A 50 15.28 -19.44 53.73
N VAL A 51 14.77 -18.21 53.54
CA VAL A 51 13.33 -17.98 53.34
C VAL A 51 12.90 -18.06 51.86
N VAL A 52 13.82 -17.94 50.89
CA VAL A 52 13.50 -18.05 49.45
C VAL A 52 13.77 -19.47 48.92
N LYS A 53 13.05 -20.44 49.50
CA LYS A 53 12.82 -21.77 48.90
C LYS A 53 11.32 -22.07 48.86
N MET A 54 10.55 -21.20 48.21
CA MET A 54 9.26 -21.61 47.67
C MET A 54 9.53 -22.61 46.54
N ALA A 55 9.10 -23.85 46.72
CA ALA A 55 9.10 -24.84 45.65
C ALA A 55 8.02 -24.42 44.62
N GLN A 56 8.41 -23.58 43.66
CA GLN A 56 7.64 -23.45 42.43
C GLN A 56 7.66 -24.81 41.74
N ASN A 57 6.48 -25.28 41.33
CA ASN A 57 6.37 -26.51 40.57
C ASN A 57 7.04 -26.27 39.21
N ASP A 58 7.96 -27.14 38.77
CA ASP A 58 8.68 -27.01 37.49
C ASP A 58 7.71 -26.75 36.32
N GLU A 59 6.51 -27.33 36.39
CA GLU A 59 5.44 -27.18 35.42
C GLU A 59 4.84 -25.75 35.38
N GLU A 60 4.79 -25.05 36.52
CA GLU A 60 4.36 -23.64 36.61
C GLU A 60 5.43 -22.69 36.10
N THR A 61 6.70 -22.95 36.41
CA THR A 61 7.83 -22.17 35.88
C THR A 61 7.92 -22.32 34.35
N ILE A 62 7.70 -23.52 33.80
CA ILE A 62 7.58 -23.74 32.36
C ILE A 62 6.37 -22.99 31.77
N LYS A 63 5.21 -22.98 32.44
CA LYS A 63 4.05 -22.17 32.02
C LYS A 63 4.36 -20.67 32.00
N ALA A 64 5.08 -20.16 33.00
CA ALA A 64 5.51 -18.77 33.06
C ALA A 64 6.50 -18.41 31.93
N PHE A 65 7.47 -19.28 31.64
CA PHE A 65 8.40 -19.10 30.52
C PHE A 65 7.68 -19.14 29.16
N LYS A 66 6.67 -20.01 28.99
CA LYS A 66 5.85 -20.03 27.76
C LYS A 66 5.04 -18.73 27.56
N ARG A 67 4.65 -18.02 28.64
CA ARG A 67 4.01 -16.68 28.54
C ARG A 67 4.93 -15.60 27.96
N LEU A 68 6.25 -15.78 28.02
CA LEU A 68 7.23 -14.90 27.36
C LEU A 68 7.48 -15.25 25.88
N GLY A 69 6.70 -16.16 25.29
CA GLY A 69 6.85 -16.59 23.90
C GLY A 69 7.95 -17.64 23.67
N LEU A 70 8.49 -18.25 24.73
CA LEU A 70 9.45 -19.35 24.62
C LEU A 70 8.74 -20.64 24.18
N SER A 71 9.33 -21.38 23.23
CA SER A 71 8.86 -22.72 22.90
C SER A 71 9.01 -23.65 24.10
N GLU A 72 8.19 -24.70 24.18
CA GLU A 72 8.21 -25.60 25.33
C GLU A 72 9.57 -26.31 25.52
N GLN A 73 10.25 -26.65 24.43
CA GLN A 73 11.61 -27.18 24.47
C GLN A 73 12.57 -26.13 25.06
N LYS A 74 12.53 -24.89 24.57
CA LYS A 74 13.39 -23.79 25.04
C LYS A 74 13.15 -23.45 26.51
N ALA A 75 11.90 -23.54 26.98
CA ALA A 75 11.53 -23.37 28.39
C ALA A 75 12.14 -24.48 29.27
N LYS A 76 12.03 -25.75 28.84
CA LYS A 76 12.64 -26.91 29.54
C LYS A 76 14.18 -26.86 29.53
N GLU A 77 14.80 -26.36 28.46
CA GLU A 77 16.25 -26.11 28.39
C GLU A 77 16.67 -24.96 29.31
N THR A 78 15.89 -23.88 29.37
CA THR A 78 16.16 -22.71 30.23
C THR A 78 16.09 -23.09 31.71
N LEU A 79 15.07 -23.88 32.10
CA LEU A 79 14.89 -24.36 33.48
C LEU A 79 16.12 -25.10 34.04
N LYS A 80 16.84 -25.84 33.19
CA LYS A 80 18.10 -26.52 33.57
C LYS A 80 19.25 -25.55 33.85
N ASN A 81 19.20 -24.33 33.33
CA ASN A 81 20.15 -23.27 33.65
C ASN A 81 19.61 -22.43 34.82
N GLY A 82 19.97 -22.83 36.04
CA GLY A 82 19.50 -22.19 37.27
C GLY A 82 19.83 -20.69 37.36
N ALA A 83 20.96 -20.24 36.78
CA ALA A 83 21.31 -18.81 36.78
C ALA A 83 20.34 -18.00 35.91
N VAL A 84 20.16 -18.39 34.64
CA VAL A 84 19.23 -17.71 33.72
C VAL A 84 17.78 -17.84 34.20
N SER A 85 17.40 -19.00 34.76
CA SER A 85 16.05 -19.21 35.31
C SER A 85 15.74 -18.28 36.47
N ASN A 86 16.66 -18.13 37.42
CA ASN A 86 16.48 -17.22 38.56
C ASN A 86 16.34 -15.77 38.08
N THR A 87 17.21 -15.32 37.17
CA THR A 87 17.11 -13.97 36.57
C THR A 87 15.81 -13.77 35.81
N LEU A 88 15.36 -14.76 35.03
CA LEU A 88 14.11 -14.68 34.27
C LEU A 88 12.87 -14.67 35.17
N LEU A 89 12.92 -15.36 36.32
CA LEU A 89 11.90 -15.29 37.37
C LEU A 89 11.88 -13.92 38.06
N SER A 90 13.04 -13.32 38.34
CA SER A 90 13.10 -11.93 38.83
C SER A 90 12.47 -10.95 37.84
N ILE A 91 12.77 -11.09 36.54
CA ILE A 91 12.15 -10.28 35.48
C ILE A 91 10.63 -10.48 35.43
N LEU A 92 10.14 -11.71 35.56
CA LEU A 92 8.71 -12.00 35.58
C LEU A 92 7.97 -11.36 36.76
N ASN A 93 8.63 -11.22 37.91
CA ASN A 93 8.06 -10.51 39.07
C ASN A 93 7.97 -9.00 38.82
N GLU A 94 9.02 -8.37 38.26
CA GLU A 94 9.03 -6.94 37.90
C GLU A 94 7.98 -6.58 36.83
N VAL A 95 7.61 -7.54 35.96
CA VAL A 95 6.59 -7.36 34.91
C VAL A 95 5.18 -7.77 35.39
N SER A 96 5.04 -8.30 36.61
CA SER A 96 3.74 -8.77 37.11
C SER A 96 2.72 -7.61 37.20
N GLY A 97 1.65 -7.71 36.41
CA GLY A 97 0.64 -6.64 36.27
C GLY A 97 0.86 -5.65 35.11
N ILE A 98 1.93 -5.79 34.31
CA ILE A 98 2.16 -5.00 33.10
C ILE A 98 1.75 -5.82 31.87
N GLU A 99 0.94 -5.24 30.98
CA GLU A 99 0.58 -5.87 29.71
C GLU A 99 1.78 -5.85 28.75
N LEU A 100 2.31 -7.05 28.42
CA LEU A 100 3.47 -7.18 27.56
C LEU A 100 3.09 -7.05 26.08
N SER A 101 3.61 -6.01 25.43
CA SER A 101 3.47 -5.85 23.99
C SER A 101 4.17 -6.98 23.20
N GLU A 102 3.65 -7.28 22.01
CA GLU A 102 4.19 -8.32 21.14
C GLU A 102 5.71 -8.14 20.89
N GLY A 103 6.47 -9.24 20.95
CA GLY A 103 7.93 -9.26 20.85
C GLY A 103 8.69 -9.07 22.16
N SER A 104 8.11 -8.40 23.16
CA SER A 104 8.81 -8.05 24.42
C SER A 104 9.41 -9.24 25.17
N GLY A 105 8.71 -10.39 25.20
CA GLY A 105 9.16 -11.58 25.91
C GLY A 105 10.50 -12.15 25.40
N ILE A 106 10.78 -12.01 24.09
CA ILE A 106 12.06 -12.42 23.50
C ILE A 106 13.20 -11.48 23.95
N LEU A 107 12.91 -10.18 24.07
CA LEU A 107 13.87 -9.18 24.54
C LEU A 107 14.18 -9.34 26.04
N LEU A 108 13.16 -9.66 26.84
CA LEU A 108 13.32 -9.98 28.26
C LEU A 108 14.14 -11.28 28.47
N TYR A 109 13.92 -12.29 27.63
CA TYR A 109 14.77 -13.50 27.61
C TYR A 109 16.22 -13.19 27.22
N HIS A 110 16.41 -12.38 26.17
CA HIS A 110 17.74 -11.93 25.73
C HIS A 110 18.49 -11.19 26.84
N LEU A 111 17.81 -10.26 27.54
CA LEU A 111 18.32 -9.60 28.75
C LEU A 111 18.74 -10.61 29.83
N ALA A 112 17.88 -11.57 30.16
CA ALA A 112 18.17 -12.61 31.17
C ALA A 112 19.42 -13.44 30.83
N THR A 113 19.69 -13.70 29.54
CA THR A 113 20.87 -14.46 29.10
C THR A 113 22.18 -13.66 29.10
N LYS A 114 22.12 -12.32 29.13
CA LYS A 114 23.30 -11.45 28.95
C LYS A 114 23.62 -10.51 30.13
N ILE A 115 22.68 -10.29 31.04
CA ILE A 115 22.89 -9.39 32.18
C ILE A 115 24.01 -9.91 33.09
N LYS A 116 24.90 -9.01 33.53
CA LYS A 116 26.00 -9.35 34.44
C LYS A 116 25.58 -9.11 35.89
N PRO A 117 26.02 -9.94 36.87
CA PRO A 117 25.66 -9.76 38.28
C PRO A 117 25.96 -8.35 38.83
N GLN A 118 27.03 -7.72 38.35
CA GLN A 118 27.45 -6.36 38.75
C GLN A 118 26.43 -5.24 38.42
N ILE A 119 25.50 -5.48 37.49
CA ILE A 119 24.44 -4.53 37.09
C ILE A 119 23.03 -5.00 37.48
N ALA A 120 22.91 -6.02 38.34
CA ALA A 120 21.62 -6.60 38.71
C ALA A 120 20.66 -5.59 39.38
N HIS A 121 21.17 -4.55 40.02
CA HIS A 121 20.36 -3.47 40.62
C HIS A 121 19.71 -2.55 39.57
N HIS A 122 20.25 -2.46 38.34
CA HIS A 122 19.66 -1.71 37.22
C HIS A 122 18.59 -2.52 36.46
N LEU A 123 18.38 -3.79 36.82
CA LEU A 123 17.43 -4.69 36.13
C LEU A 123 16.01 -4.12 36.03
N PRO A 124 15.37 -3.56 37.11
CA PRO A 124 13.99 -3.06 37.02
C PRO A 124 13.83 -1.92 36.00
N LEU A 125 14.84 -1.06 35.85
CA LEU A 125 14.83 0.05 34.89
C LEU A 125 14.85 -0.47 33.44
N ILE A 126 15.75 -1.40 33.13
CA ILE A 126 15.88 -1.97 31.78
C ILE A 126 14.63 -2.79 31.42
N VAL A 127 14.08 -3.56 32.38
CA VAL A 127 12.83 -4.32 32.22
C VAL A 127 11.66 -3.38 31.92
N LYS A 128 11.51 -2.29 32.68
CA LYS A 128 10.49 -1.26 32.42
C LYS A 128 10.63 -0.65 31.02
N TYR A 129 11.86 -0.41 30.56
CA TYR A 129 12.12 0.17 29.23
C TYR A 129 11.80 -0.81 28.09
N ILE A 130 11.99 -2.12 28.27
CA ILE A 130 11.54 -3.14 27.32
C ILE A 130 10.00 -3.22 27.32
N ALA A 131 9.37 -3.29 28.49
CA ALA A 131 7.91 -3.38 28.63
C ALA A 131 7.17 -2.16 28.02
N THR A 132 7.77 -0.97 28.12
CA THR A 132 7.26 0.30 27.54
C THR A 132 7.70 0.56 26.10
N ARG A 133 8.29 -0.43 25.41
CA ARG A 133 8.83 -0.31 24.03
C ARG A 133 9.90 0.77 23.80
N LYS A 134 10.51 1.33 24.84
CA LYS A 134 11.72 2.17 24.69
C LYS A 134 12.92 1.37 24.20
N LEU A 135 13.01 0.09 24.58
CA LEU A 135 14.02 -0.87 24.09
C LEU A 135 13.29 -2.01 23.35
N ASP A 136 13.12 -1.83 22.06
CA ASP A 136 12.33 -2.67 21.14
C ASP A 136 13.15 -3.67 20.30
N SER A 137 14.49 -3.64 20.41
CA SER A 137 15.40 -4.51 19.66
C SER A 137 16.52 -5.05 20.53
N THR A 138 17.05 -6.23 20.16
CA THR A 138 18.16 -6.87 20.88
C THR A 138 19.42 -6.02 20.90
N PHE A 139 19.63 -5.18 19.88
CA PHE A 139 20.76 -4.25 19.83
C PHE A 139 20.61 -3.09 20.81
N ARG A 140 19.40 -2.53 20.97
CA ARG A 140 19.11 -1.54 22.02
C ARG A 140 19.27 -2.12 23.42
N VAL A 141 18.83 -3.36 23.64
CA VAL A 141 19.05 -4.06 24.92
C VAL A 141 20.54 -4.33 25.17
N ASP A 142 21.30 -4.74 24.16
CA ASP A 142 22.76 -4.90 24.27
C ASP A 142 23.45 -3.57 24.63
N LYS A 143 23.02 -2.45 24.03
CA LYS A 143 23.54 -1.11 24.34
C LYS A 143 23.14 -0.63 25.74
N ALA A 144 21.95 -0.96 26.23
CA ALA A 144 21.55 -0.67 27.61
C ALA A 144 22.39 -1.45 28.63
N ILE A 145 22.70 -2.72 28.35
CA ILE A 145 23.61 -3.54 29.16
C ILE A 145 25.04 -2.95 29.14
N GLU A 146 25.54 -2.53 27.97
CA GLU A 146 26.85 -1.88 27.82
C GLU A 146 26.93 -0.59 28.64
N PHE A 147 25.92 0.28 28.54
CA PHE A 147 25.85 1.53 29.30
C PHE A 147 25.79 1.29 30.81
N ALA A 148 24.97 0.35 31.26
CA ALA A 148 24.88 -0.03 32.68
C ALA A 148 26.18 -0.62 33.23
N VAL A 149 26.96 -1.33 32.40
CA VAL A 149 28.30 -1.85 32.78
C VAL A 149 29.34 -0.74 32.93
N LEU A 150 29.19 0.37 32.20
CA LEU A 150 30.02 1.56 32.37
C LEU A 150 29.58 2.40 33.59
N HIS A 151 28.29 2.40 33.93
CA HIS A 151 27.67 3.23 34.97
C HIS A 151 27.11 2.38 36.13
N ILE A 152 28.02 1.67 36.83
CA ILE A 152 27.67 0.66 37.86
C ILE A 152 27.08 1.26 39.15
N LYS A 153 27.24 2.57 39.41
CA LYS A 153 26.73 3.21 40.65
C LYS A 153 25.45 4.00 40.40
N ASP A 154 25.53 4.99 39.52
CA ASP A 154 24.44 5.91 39.20
C ASP A 154 24.24 5.92 37.68
N LEU A 155 22.99 5.77 37.23
CA LEU A 155 22.64 5.63 35.83
C LEU A 155 21.67 6.75 35.43
N ASN A 156 22.18 7.74 34.70
CA ASN A 156 21.38 8.85 34.19
C ASN A 156 20.45 8.35 33.06
N THR A 157 19.13 8.50 33.25
CA THR A 157 18.11 8.04 32.31
C THR A 157 18.16 8.76 30.97
N GLN A 158 18.51 10.06 30.94
CA GLN A 158 18.62 10.82 29.68
C GLN A 158 19.83 10.37 28.85
N GLU A 159 20.95 10.09 29.51
CA GLU A 159 22.16 9.58 28.85
C GLU A 159 21.97 8.14 28.36
N LEU A 160 21.29 7.29 29.14
CA LEU A 160 20.88 5.95 28.71
C LEU A 160 19.99 6.02 27.46
N GLU A 161 18.95 6.86 27.46
CA GLU A 161 18.04 7.00 26.32
C GLU A 161 18.77 7.45 25.06
N LYS A 162 19.67 8.43 25.18
CA LYS A 162 20.53 8.89 24.09
C LYS A 162 21.50 7.81 23.61
N PHE A 163 22.16 7.08 24.51
CA PHE A 163 23.12 6.03 24.17
C PHE A 163 22.47 4.80 23.52
N CYS A 164 21.23 4.49 23.89
CA CYS A 164 20.45 3.40 23.31
C CYS A 164 19.60 3.83 22.09
N GLY A 165 19.71 5.09 21.65
CA GLY A 165 18.95 5.63 20.53
C GLY A 165 17.44 5.54 20.70
N VAL A 166 16.94 5.68 21.94
CA VAL A 166 15.51 5.65 22.25
C VAL A 166 14.81 6.80 21.54
N GLY A 167 13.69 6.53 20.85
CA GLY A 167 12.97 7.52 20.06
C GLY A 167 13.53 7.77 18.65
N ILE A 168 14.67 7.18 18.28
CA ILE A 168 15.18 7.25 16.90
C ILE A 168 14.50 6.15 16.06
N SER A 169 13.57 6.52 15.18
CA SER A 169 13.02 5.62 14.16
C SER A 169 13.78 5.82 12.85
N VAL A 170 14.40 4.76 12.33
CA VAL A 170 14.96 4.79 10.96
C VAL A 170 13.84 4.49 9.97
N THR A 171 13.66 5.33 8.95
CA THR A 171 12.61 5.15 7.94
C THR A 171 13.03 4.14 6.85
N PRO A 172 12.07 3.54 6.11
CA PRO A 172 12.40 2.73 4.94
C PRO A 172 13.20 3.52 3.89
N GLU A 173 12.85 4.79 3.67
CA GLU A 173 13.52 5.71 2.75
C GLU A 173 14.99 5.94 3.14
N GLU A 174 15.31 6.10 4.44
CA GLU A 174 16.69 6.22 4.90
C GLU A 174 17.51 4.96 4.61
N ILE A 175 16.89 3.77 4.75
CA ILE A 175 17.52 2.49 4.41
C ILE A 175 17.74 2.40 2.90
N GLU A 176 16.72 2.69 2.09
CA GLU A 176 16.76 2.68 0.62
C GLU A 176 17.91 3.57 0.09
N ASN A 177 17.98 4.83 0.53
CA ASN A 177 19.02 5.78 0.13
C ASN A 177 20.45 5.30 0.48
N VAL A 178 20.64 4.73 1.68
CA VAL A 178 21.95 4.22 2.11
C VAL A 178 22.31 2.95 1.34
N VAL A 179 21.34 2.07 1.07
CA VAL A 179 21.54 0.85 0.28
C VAL A 179 21.86 1.19 -1.18
N GLU A 180 21.13 2.13 -1.80
CA GLU A 180 21.35 2.57 -3.19
C GLU A 180 22.77 3.10 -3.37
N LYS A 181 23.20 4.00 -2.48
CA LYS A 181 24.57 4.53 -2.48
C LYS A 181 25.62 3.43 -2.38
N LEU A 182 25.42 2.44 -1.50
CA LEU A 182 26.33 1.33 -1.32
C LEU A 182 26.34 0.36 -2.51
N ILE A 183 25.20 0.16 -3.18
CA ILE A 183 25.11 -0.63 -4.41
C ILE A 183 25.77 0.10 -5.58
N ALA A 184 25.61 1.43 -5.68
CA ALA A 184 26.31 2.26 -6.64
C ALA A 184 27.85 2.19 -6.46
N GLU A 185 28.34 2.28 -5.22
CA GLU A 185 29.77 2.08 -4.87
C GLU A 185 30.31 0.72 -5.33
N ASN A 186 29.51 -0.34 -5.26
CA ASN A 186 29.92 -1.73 -5.55
C ASN A 186 29.43 -2.24 -6.91
N LYS A 187 28.89 -1.35 -7.77
CA LYS A 187 28.18 -1.71 -9.01
C LYS A 187 29.02 -2.55 -9.98
N LYS A 188 30.33 -2.28 -10.09
CA LYS A 188 31.24 -3.06 -10.95
C LYS A 188 31.35 -4.51 -10.50
N ASP A 189 31.70 -4.72 -9.23
CA ASP A 189 31.80 -6.05 -8.61
C ASP A 189 30.47 -6.80 -8.61
N LEU A 190 29.34 -6.11 -8.39
CA LEU A 190 28.01 -6.70 -8.45
C LEU A 190 27.68 -7.20 -9.86
N LEU A 191 27.97 -6.41 -10.91
CA LEU A 191 27.74 -6.82 -12.29
C LEU A 191 28.65 -7.98 -12.74
N GLU A 192 29.92 -7.98 -12.33
CA GLU A 192 30.88 -9.03 -12.66
C GLU A 192 30.59 -10.35 -11.92
N LYS A 193 30.36 -10.29 -10.60
CA LYS A 193 30.22 -11.47 -9.74
C LYS A 193 28.77 -11.94 -9.64
N ARG A 194 27.80 -11.13 -10.09
CA ARG A 194 26.35 -11.35 -9.96
C ARG A 194 25.98 -11.84 -8.57
N TYR A 195 25.19 -12.91 -8.48
CA TYR A 195 24.75 -13.50 -7.20
C TYR A 195 25.84 -14.27 -6.44
N ARG A 196 27.09 -14.32 -6.94
CA ARG A 196 28.26 -14.77 -6.16
C ARG A 196 28.87 -13.64 -5.33
N PHE A 197 28.44 -12.39 -5.51
CA PHE A 197 28.85 -11.28 -4.68
C PHE A 197 28.37 -11.49 -3.22
N ASN A 198 29.28 -11.30 -2.26
CA ASN A 198 28.94 -11.41 -0.84
C ASN A 198 28.28 -10.10 -0.38
N THR A 199 26.99 -10.13 -0.02
CA THR A 199 26.24 -8.96 0.49
C THR A 199 26.47 -8.67 1.97
N GLY A 200 27.18 -9.53 2.71
CA GLY A 200 27.52 -9.34 4.13
C GLY A 200 28.26 -8.02 4.44
N PRO A 201 29.30 -7.64 3.67
CA PRO A 201 29.95 -6.34 3.79
C PRO A 201 29.01 -5.14 3.57
N LEU A 202 28.01 -5.25 2.68
CA LEU A 202 27.00 -4.20 2.48
C LEU A 202 26.13 -4.07 3.74
N MET A 203 25.60 -5.18 4.27
CA MET A 203 24.87 -5.22 5.54
C MET A 203 25.66 -4.57 6.68
N GLN A 204 26.97 -4.83 6.76
CA GLN A 204 27.83 -4.25 7.79
C GLN A 204 28.03 -2.74 7.59
N LYS A 205 28.22 -2.27 6.35
CA LYS A 205 28.31 -0.83 6.04
C LYS A 205 27.01 -0.09 6.36
N VAL A 206 25.83 -0.64 6.01
CA VAL A 206 24.53 -0.05 6.39
C VAL A 206 24.42 0.03 7.91
N ARG A 207 24.75 -1.04 8.64
CA ARG A 207 24.69 -1.07 10.11
C ARG A 207 25.64 -0.09 10.81
N ILE A 208 26.69 0.38 10.13
CA ILE A 208 27.57 1.45 10.64
C ILE A 208 26.93 2.83 10.44
N GLN A 209 26.26 3.07 9.31
CA GLN A 209 25.59 4.35 9.00
C GLN A 209 24.24 4.50 9.71
N LEU A 210 23.48 3.41 9.83
CA LEU A 210 22.16 3.33 10.46
C LEU A 210 22.17 2.25 11.57
N PRO A 211 22.74 2.52 12.76
CA PRO A 211 22.90 1.52 13.82
C PRO A 211 21.57 0.97 14.38
N TRP A 212 20.49 1.75 14.24
CA TRP A 212 19.16 1.46 14.79
C TRP A 212 18.18 0.87 13.75
N ALA A 213 18.61 0.66 12.50
CA ALA A 213 17.78 0.06 11.47
C ALA A 213 17.48 -1.41 11.76
N ASP A 214 16.29 -1.89 11.39
CA ASP A 214 15.99 -3.32 11.46
C ASP A 214 16.83 -4.11 10.44
N GLY A 215 17.55 -5.11 10.95
CA GLY A 215 18.41 -5.96 10.13
C GLY A 215 17.65 -6.81 9.11
N LYS A 216 16.35 -7.08 9.29
CA LYS A 216 15.55 -7.75 8.26
C LYS A 216 15.15 -6.78 7.16
N ALA A 217 14.67 -5.58 7.50
CA ALA A 217 14.37 -4.53 6.54
C ALA A 217 15.59 -4.20 5.65
N VAL A 218 16.76 -3.96 6.25
CA VAL A 218 18.02 -3.71 5.52
C VAL A 218 18.39 -4.88 4.59
N LYS A 219 18.16 -6.13 5.01
CA LYS A 219 18.46 -7.30 4.18
C LYS A 219 17.49 -7.45 3.01
N SER A 220 16.20 -7.16 3.25
CA SER A 220 15.16 -7.13 2.22
C SER A 220 15.51 -6.11 1.15
N GLU A 221 15.88 -4.89 1.56
CA GLU A 221 16.18 -3.79 0.65
C GLU A 221 17.42 -4.06 -0.22
N ILE A 222 18.49 -4.61 0.38
CA ILE A 222 19.67 -5.06 -0.39
C ILE A 222 19.29 -6.15 -1.39
N ASP A 223 18.43 -7.10 -1.03
CA ASP A 223 18.02 -8.17 -1.96
C ASP A 223 17.16 -7.64 -3.12
N VAL A 224 16.29 -6.66 -2.87
CA VAL A 224 15.46 -5.97 -3.88
C VAL A 224 16.36 -5.23 -4.86
N GLN A 225 17.18 -4.29 -4.41
CA GLN A 225 18.00 -3.49 -5.31
C GLN A 225 19.08 -4.31 -6.05
N VAL A 226 19.59 -5.40 -5.44
CA VAL A 226 20.48 -6.34 -6.14
C VAL A 226 19.73 -7.16 -7.20
N LEU A 227 18.47 -7.56 -6.95
CA LEU A 227 17.61 -8.20 -7.96
C LEU A 227 17.30 -7.24 -9.11
N ASP A 228 17.02 -5.97 -8.82
CA ASP A 228 16.70 -4.96 -9.84
C ASP A 228 17.93 -4.61 -10.70
N LEU A 229 19.13 -4.59 -10.11
CA LEU A 229 20.39 -4.37 -10.82
C LEU A 229 20.81 -5.57 -11.69
N LEU A 230 20.58 -6.81 -11.24
CA LEU A 230 21.12 -8.01 -11.88
C LEU A 230 20.12 -8.81 -12.72
N GLY A 231 18.82 -8.58 -12.54
CA GLY A 231 17.76 -9.46 -13.03
C GLY A 231 17.77 -10.83 -12.33
N PRO A 232 16.84 -11.74 -12.69
CA PRO A 232 16.68 -13.02 -12.00
C PRO A 232 17.93 -13.91 -12.04
N LYS A 233 18.02 -14.83 -11.07
CA LYS A 233 19.10 -15.84 -11.00
C LYS A 233 19.06 -16.75 -12.22
N THR A 234 20.20 -16.87 -12.89
CA THR A 234 20.39 -17.78 -14.03
C THR A 234 20.96 -19.13 -13.56
N GLU A 235 20.90 -20.16 -14.41
CA GLU A 235 21.58 -21.45 -14.12
C GLU A 235 23.09 -21.29 -13.93
N ALA A 236 23.69 -20.31 -14.62
CA ALA A 236 25.10 -19.95 -14.46
C ALA A 236 25.41 -19.33 -13.09
N ASP A 237 24.45 -18.70 -12.41
CA ASP A 237 24.57 -18.21 -11.03
C ASP A 237 24.48 -19.36 -10.01
N LEU A 238 23.73 -20.43 -10.33
CA LEU A 238 23.57 -21.64 -9.50
C LEU A 238 24.73 -22.64 -9.65
N ALA A 239 25.48 -22.56 -10.75
CA ALA A 239 26.66 -23.40 -10.97
C ALA A 239 27.74 -23.15 -9.91
N PRO A 240 28.32 -24.20 -9.28
CA PRO A 240 29.38 -24.04 -8.29
C PRO A 240 30.62 -23.40 -8.91
N ALA A 241 31.22 -22.45 -8.21
CA ALA A 241 32.42 -21.74 -8.68
C ALA A 241 33.56 -22.70 -9.05
N SER A 242 34.25 -22.39 -10.16
CA SER A 242 35.44 -23.10 -10.61
C SER A 242 36.54 -23.10 -9.53
N LYS A 243 37.35 -24.17 -9.47
CA LYS A 243 38.32 -24.41 -8.39
C LYS A 243 39.58 -23.51 -8.47
N THR A 244 39.41 -22.24 -8.18
CA THR A 244 40.43 -21.39 -7.55
C THR A 244 39.78 -20.70 -6.35
N ASP A 245 40.52 -20.51 -5.27
CA ASP A 245 40.07 -19.92 -4.00
C ASP A 245 38.99 -20.71 -3.21
N LYS A 246 39.41 -21.88 -2.70
CA LYS A 246 38.78 -22.53 -1.54
C LYS A 246 39.71 -22.55 -0.33
N LYS A 247 39.39 -21.81 0.75
CA LYS A 247 39.68 -22.20 2.14
C LYS A 247 38.58 -21.72 3.10
N SER A 248 38.05 -22.67 3.89
CA SER A 248 37.17 -22.52 5.09
C SER A 248 35.82 -21.77 4.93
N ALA A 249 34.68 -22.21 5.48
CA ALA A 249 34.35 -23.38 6.31
C ALA A 249 32.89 -23.87 6.08
N LYS A 250 32.55 -25.07 6.58
CA LYS A 250 31.20 -25.72 6.48
C LYS A 250 30.32 -25.36 7.70
N PHE A 251 28.99 -25.37 7.52
CA PHE A 251 27.98 -26.13 8.31
C PHE A 251 26.57 -25.93 7.66
N VAL A 252 26.04 -26.92 6.92
CA VAL A 252 24.91 -27.85 7.26
C VAL A 252 23.51 -27.23 7.39
N LYS A 253 22.55 -27.81 6.66
CA LYS A 253 21.10 -27.46 6.59
C LYS A 253 20.34 -27.79 7.89
N THR A 254 19.20 -27.14 8.11
CA THR A 254 17.98 -27.82 8.57
C THR A 254 16.74 -27.13 7.98
N GLU A 255 15.85 -27.89 7.37
CA GLU A 255 14.52 -27.43 6.95
C GLU A 255 13.55 -27.51 8.13
N ASN A 256 12.53 -26.64 8.20
CA ASN A 256 11.32 -26.95 8.96
C ASN A 256 10.09 -26.28 8.35
N LYS A 257 9.07 -27.09 8.07
CA LYS A 257 7.73 -26.66 7.67
C LYS A 257 6.99 -26.15 8.90
N ILE A 258 6.19 -25.09 8.76
CA ILE A 258 5.10 -24.78 9.68
C ILE A 258 3.83 -24.50 8.86
N LYS A 259 2.80 -25.30 9.11
CA LYS A 259 1.40 -24.97 8.76
C LYS A 259 0.83 -24.10 9.88
N PHE A 260 -0.08 -23.19 9.56
CA PHE A 260 -1.11 -22.76 10.50
C PHE A 260 -2.47 -22.71 9.81
N ASP A 261 -3.47 -23.24 10.49
CA ASP A 261 -4.83 -23.37 9.99
C ASP A 261 -5.65 -22.09 10.16
N ALA A 262 -6.58 -21.85 9.23
CA ALA A 262 -7.52 -20.75 9.31
C ALA A 262 -8.78 -21.16 10.09
N ALA A 263 -9.24 -20.32 11.03
CA ALA A 263 -10.66 -20.21 11.41
C ALA A 263 -10.95 -19.08 12.42
N LYS A 264 -11.49 -17.95 11.95
CA LYS A 264 -12.86 -17.48 12.26
C LYS A 264 -13.07 -16.00 11.88
N ALA A 265 -13.88 -15.77 10.86
CA ALA A 265 -14.53 -14.48 10.65
C ALA A 265 -15.75 -14.36 11.58
N LYS A 266 -16.00 -13.18 12.16
CA LYS A 266 -17.34 -12.82 12.62
C LYS A 266 -17.58 -11.31 12.70
N GLN A 267 -18.56 -10.89 11.88
CA GLN A 267 -19.48 -9.75 12.01
C GLN A 267 -18.96 -8.33 12.29
N ILE A 268 -19.37 -7.46 11.37
CA ILE A 268 -19.29 -6.00 11.37
C ILE A 268 -20.19 -5.42 12.48
N GLY A 269 -19.70 -4.40 13.20
CA GLY A 269 -20.45 -3.62 14.18
C GLY A 269 -19.75 -2.30 14.52
N ASP A 270 -20.55 -1.24 14.55
CA ASP A 270 -20.26 0.17 14.89
C ASP A 270 -19.19 0.97 14.12
N VAL A 271 -19.64 2.11 13.60
CA VAL A 271 -18.86 3.15 12.95
C VAL A 271 -18.57 4.25 13.98
N ASN A 272 -17.37 4.26 14.54
CA ASN A 272 -16.82 5.46 15.19
C ASN A 272 -15.94 6.21 14.19
N SER A 273 -16.10 7.52 14.13
CA SER A 273 -15.52 8.38 13.09
C SER A 273 -14.02 8.67 13.32
N GLN A 274 -13.17 7.75 12.88
CA GLN A 274 -11.79 8.06 12.52
C GLN A 274 -11.64 7.94 11.00
N ALA A 275 -11.07 8.98 10.37
CA ALA A 275 -10.84 9.00 8.94
C ALA A 275 -9.87 7.87 8.57
N LEU A 276 -10.36 6.87 7.83
CA LEU A 276 -9.54 5.75 7.37
C LEU A 276 -8.62 6.24 6.25
N THR A 277 -7.31 6.03 6.41
CA THR A 277 -6.38 6.31 5.31
C THR A 277 -6.56 5.29 4.20
N ILE A 278 -6.10 5.62 2.98
CA ILE A 278 -6.10 4.66 1.87
C ILE A 278 -5.35 3.37 2.23
N LEU A 279 -4.29 3.45 3.04
CA LEU A 279 -3.52 2.29 3.51
C LEU A 279 -4.35 1.40 4.45
N ASP A 280 -5.13 1.99 5.35
CA ASP A 280 -6.01 1.24 6.26
C ASP A 280 -7.14 0.53 5.51
N VAL A 281 -7.64 1.15 4.43
CA VAL A 281 -8.61 0.54 3.52
C VAL A 281 -7.96 -0.63 2.78
N MET A 282 -6.80 -0.42 2.15
CA MET A 282 -6.14 -1.45 1.34
C MET A 282 -5.66 -2.66 2.15
N ARG A 283 -5.20 -2.48 3.39
CA ARG A 283 -4.84 -3.59 4.29
C ARG A 283 -6.03 -4.45 4.72
N LYS A 284 -7.26 -3.93 4.62
CA LYS A 284 -8.51 -4.65 4.95
C LYS A 284 -9.13 -5.35 3.75
N VAL A 285 -8.63 -5.13 2.53
CA VAL A 285 -9.15 -5.79 1.33
C VAL A 285 -8.65 -7.24 1.29
N ASN A 286 -9.60 -8.19 1.27
CA ASN A 286 -9.31 -9.62 1.26
C ASN A 286 -8.96 -10.11 -0.15
N PHE A 287 -7.77 -9.75 -0.64
CA PHE A 287 -7.17 -10.32 -1.84
C PHE A 287 -6.19 -11.45 -1.51
N HIS A 288 -5.82 -12.24 -2.52
CA HIS A 288 -4.86 -13.34 -2.39
C HIS A 288 -3.44 -12.87 -2.04
N ALA A 289 -2.67 -13.73 -1.37
CA ALA A 289 -1.23 -13.52 -1.24
C ALA A 289 -0.51 -13.79 -2.57
N PRO A 290 0.61 -13.11 -2.88
CA PRO A 290 1.42 -13.38 -4.07
C PRO A 290 1.78 -14.87 -4.20
N GLY A 291 1.58 -15.43 -5.40
CA GLY A 291 1.79 -16.86 -5.67
C GLY A 291 0.63 -17.78 -5.28
N GLU A 292 -0.43 -17.27 -4.63
CA GLU A 292 -1.64 -18.02 -4.28
C GLU A 292 -2.80 -17.81 -5.27
N ASN A 293 -2.50 -17.41 -6.51
CA ASN A 293 -3.47 -17.04 -7.55
C ASN A 293 -4.55 -18.12 -7.75
N PHE A 294 -4.17 -19.39 -7.65
CA PHE A 294 -5.05 -20.57 -7.75
C PHE A 294 -6.18 -20.66 -6.70
N LYS A 295 -6.18 -19.79 -5.68
CA LYS A 295 -7.24 -19.71 -4.66
C LYS A 295 -8.37 -18.73 -5.01
N THR A 296 -8.22 -17.92 -6.06
CA THR A 296 -9.20 -16.88 -6.39
C THR A 296 -10.29 -17.40 -7.33
N ASP A 297 -11.51 -16.89 -7.17
CA ASP A 297 -12.65 -17.30 -7.98
C ASP A 297 -12.40 -17.12 -9.48
N GLY A 298 -12.84 -18.11 -10.28
CA GLY A 298 -12.65 -18.14 -11.73
C GLY A 298 -11.23 -18.49 -12.21
N TYR A 299 -10.23 -18.63 -11.32
CA TYR A 299 -8.87 -18.95 -11.74
C TYR A 299 -8.73 -20.40 -12.21
N VAL A 300 -8.18 -20.59 -13.41
CA VAL A 300 -8.01 -21.92 -14.02
C VAL A 300 -6.63 -22.49 -13.69
N VAL A 301 -6.61 -23.67 -13.05
CA VAL A 301 -5.37 -24.41 -12.77
C VAL A 301 -5.08 -25.36 -13.92
N THR A 302 -4.01 -25.07 -14.67
CA THR A 302 -3.45 -25.92 -15.72
C THR A 302 -2.31 -26.79 -15.17
N GLU A 303 -1.86 -27.77 -15.94
CA GLU A 303 -0.71 -28.63 -15.61
C GLU A 303 0.56 -27.84 -15.24
N ASN A 304 0.76 -26.65 -15.83
CA ASN A 304 1.94 -25.82 -15.59
C ASN A 304 1.72 -24.72 -14.54
N THR A 305 0.48 -24.48 -14.06
CA THR A 305 0.18 -23.35 -13.17
C THR A 305 1.08 -23.31 -11.93
N HIS A 306 1.30 -24.44 -11.25
CA HIS A 306 2.19 -24.47 -10.06
C HIS A 306 3.68 -24.24 -10.41
N LYS A 307 4.13 -24.66 -11.61
CA LYS A 307 5.50 -24.39 -12.09
C LYS A 307 5.67 -22.90 -12.40
N LEU A 308 4.70 -22.31 -13.09
CA LEU A 308 4.67 -20.88 -13.45
C LEU A 308 4.60 -20.00 -12.20
N LEU A 309 3.78 -20.36 -11.20
CA LEU A 309 3.70 -19.65 -9.92
C LEU A 309 5.01 -19.74 -9.12
N LYS A 310 5.73 -20.87 -9.18
CA LYS A 310 7.08 -20.98 -8.58
C LYS A 310 8.08 -20.04 -9.25
N GLN A 311 8.12 -20.01 -10.59
CA GLN A 311 8.98 -19.10 -11.36
C GLN A 311 8.62 -17.64 -11.09
N HIS A 312 7.33 -17.31 -11.02
CA HIS A 312 6.83 -16.00 -10.62
C HIS A 312 7.37 -15.60 -9.23
N LEU A 313 7.25 -16.45 -8.22
CA LEU A 313 7.78 -16.18 -6.87
C LEU A 313 9.31 -16.03 -6.85
N GLU A 314 10.04 -16.77 -7.69
CA GLU A 314 11.49 -16.62 -7.86
C GLU A 314 11.88 -15.28 -8.51
N ILE A 315 11.02 -14.72 -9.38
CA ILE A 315 11.21 -13.41 -10.02
C ILE A 315 10.77 -12.25 -9.11
N THR A 316 9.70 -12.41 -8.33
CA THR A 316 9.09 -11.32 -7.53
C THR A 316 9.54 -11.27 -6.08
N GLY A 317 10.23 -12.31 -5.59
CA GLY A 317 10.54 -12.47 -4.17
C GLY A 317 9.30 -12.62 -3.28
N GLY A 318 8.11 -12.86 -3.87
CA GLY A 318 6.84 -12.85 -3.17
C GLY A 318 6.27 -11.45 -2.86
N LYS A 319 6.84 -10.36 -3.41
CA LYS A 319 6.29 -9.01 -3.24
C LYS A 319 5.01 -8.80 -4.05
N VAL A 320 4.11 -7.96 -3.52
CA VAL A 320 2.95 -7.45 -4.27
C VAL A 320 3.43 -6.60 -5.44
N ARG A 321 2.80 -6.78 -6.60
CA ARG A 321 3.04 -6.05 -7.84
C ARG A 321 1.71 -5.64 -8.47
N THR A 322 1.52 -4.34 -8.67
CA THR A 322 0.36 -3.71 -9.33
C THR A 322 0.81 -2.83 -10.50
N ARG A 323 -0.13 -2.30 -11.28
CA ARG A 323 0.17 -1.29 -12.31
C ARG A 323 -1.00 -0.34 -12.51
N PHE A 324 -0.69 0.93 -12.70
CA PHE A 324 -1.61 1.93 -13.21
C PHE A 324 -1.31 2.15 -14.70
N PRO A 325 -2.23 1.80 -15.63
CA PRO A 325 -1.98 1.91 -17.06
C PRO A 325 -2.81 2.99 -17.77
N PRO A 326 -2.41 4.28 -17.75
CA PRO A 326 -3.09 5.35 -18.46
C PRO A 326 -2.70 5.43 -19.94
N GLU A 327 -3.64 5.85 -20.80
CA GLU A 327 -3.30 6.30 -22.16
C GLU A 327 -2.43 7.57 -22.09
N PRO A 328 -1.26 7.63 -22.75
CA PRO A 328 -0.35 8.78 -22.74
C PRO A 328 -0.91 10.03 -23.44
N ASN A 329 -1.95 9.87 -24.27
CA ASN A 329 -2.66 10.97 -24.92
C ASN A 329 -3.74 11.60 -24.00
N GLY A 330 -3.95 11.05 -22.80
CA GLY A 330 -5.13 11.24 -21.98
C GLY A 330 -4.93 12.28 -20.87
N ILE A 331 -6.02 12.96 -20.48
CA ILE A 331 -6.00 13.84 -19.31
C ILE A 331 -6.70 13.14 -18.15
N LEU A 332 -5.95 13.02 -17.06
CA LEU A 332 -6.44 12.40 -15.83
C LEU A 332 -7.55 13.26 -15.21
N HIS A 333 -8.49 12.58 -14.57
CA HIS A 333 -9.68 13.18 -13.95
C HIS A 333 -9.97 12.49 -12.62
N ILE A 334 -10.94 12.99 -11.84
CA ILE A 334 -11.23 12.46 -10.49
C ILE A 334 -11.40 10.92 -10.44
N GLY A 335 -12.05 10.31 -11.44
CA GLY A 335 -12.12 8.84 -11.57
C GLY A 335 -10.75 8.12 -11.70
N HIS A 336 -9.73 8.77 -12.29
CA HIS A 336 -8.36 8.26 -12.33
C HIS A 336 -7.65 8.38 -10.97
N ALA A 337 -7.98 9.37 -10.12
CA ALA A 337 -7.45 9.42 -8.76
C ALA A 337 -7.85 8.19 -7.93
N LYS A 338 -9.07 7.65 -8.13
CA LYS A 338 -9.47 6.36 -7.55
C LYS A 338 -8.59 5.22 -8.07
N ALA A 339 -8.32 5.16 -9.37
CA ALA A 339 -7.46 4.13 -9.97
C ALA A 339 -6.00 4.20 -9.48
N ILE A 340 -5.45 5.41 -9.31
CA ILE A 340 -4.12 5.67 -8.76
C ILE A 340 -4.08 5.22 -7.29
N ASN A 341 -5.00 5.72 -6.45
CA ASN A 341 -5.07 5.36 -5.03
C ASN A 341 -5.26 3.86 -4.80
N ILE A 342 -6.01 3.17 -5.67
CA ILE A 342 -6.17 1.71 -5.61
C ILE A 342 -4.87 1.00 -5.99
N ASN A 343 -4.26 1.30 -7.14
CA ASN A 343 -3.09 0.55 -7.60
C ASN A 343 -1.81 0.85 -6.80
N PHE A 344 -1.49 2.13 -6.58
CA PHE A 344 -0.31 2.52 -5.81
C PHE A 344 -0.53 2.32 -4.31
N GLY A 345 -1.69 2.68 -3.78
CA GLY A 345 -2.02 2.49 -2.37
C GLY A 345 -2.06 1.01 -1.96
N TYR A 346 -2.52 0.10 -2.82
CA TYR A 346 -2.48 -1.35 -2.52
C TYR A 346 -1.06 -1.90 -2.50
N ALA A 347 -0.18 -1.46 -3.42
CA ALA A 347 1.24 -1.81 -3.38
C ALA A 347 1.91 -1.30 -2.10
N LEU A 348 1.78 -0.01 -1.80
CA LEU A 348 2.36 0.63 -0.61
C LEU A 348 1.84 0.03 0.71
N ALA A 349 0.57 -0.35 0.77
CA ALA A 349 -0.04 -0.99 1.93
C ALA A 349 0.56 -2.37 2.28
N ASN A 350 1.16 -3.06 1.29
CA ASN A 350 1.59 -4.46 1.35
C ASN A 350 3.07 -4.68 0.99
N ASP A 351 3.95 -3.68 1.17
CA ASP A 351 5.40 -3.73 0.85
C ASP A 351 5.68 -4.20 -0.61
N GLY A 352 4.81 -3.73 -1.52
CA GLY A 352 4.84 -4.04 -2.94
C GLY A 352 5.27 -2.85 -3.81
N VAL A 353 5.30 -3.09 -5.12
CA VAL A 353 5.65 -2.11 -6.14
C VAL A 353 4.52 -1.87 -7.13
N CYS A 354 4.40 -0.64 -7.64
CA CYS A 354 3.43 -0.27 -8.67
C CYS A 354 4.14 0.28 -9.91
N PHE A 355 3.80 -0.28 -11.07
CA PHE A 355 4.26 0.20 -12.38
C PHE A 355 3.38 1.34 -12.88
N LEU A 356 3.99 2.39 -13.46
CA LEU A 356 3.30 3.35 -14.32
C LEU A 356 3.53 2.90 -15.77
N ARG A 357 2.57 2.16 -16.34
CA ARG A 357 2.69 1.59 -17.69
C ARG A 357 1.86 2.38 -18.69
N TYR A 358 2.49 3.24 -19.48
CA TYR A 358 1.76 4.01 -20.49
C TYR A 358 1.20 3.09 -21.57
N ASP A 359 -0.09 3.23 -21.86
CA ASP A 359 -0.77 2.48 -22.91
C ASP A 359 -0.67 3.19 -24.26
N ASP A 360 0.48 3.02 -24.90
CA ASP A 360 0.76 3.50 -26.26
C ASP A 360 0.37 2.49 -27.36
N THR A 361 -0.55 1.56 -27.11
CA THR A 361 -1.00 0.59 -28.14
C THR A 361 -1.71 1.21 -29.35
N ASN A 362 -1.95 2.52 -29.34
CA ASN A 362 -2.60 3.25 -30.43
C ASN A 362 -1.65 4.31 -30.97
N PRO A 363 -1.18 4.22 -32.23
CA PRO A 363 -0.28 5.20 -32.82
C PRO A 363 -1.05 6.48 -33.15
N GLU A 364 -1.17 7.36 -32.16
CA GLU A 364 -1.64 8.72 -32.31
C GLU A 364 -0.46 9.70 -32.17
N LYS A 365 -0.65 10.95 -32.61
CA LYS A 365 0.31 12.03 -32.33
C LYS A 365 0.25 12.37 -30.84
N GLU A 366 1.16 11.77 -30.08
CA GLU A 366 1.35 12.11 -28.67
C GLU A 366 2.02 13.48 -28.52
N GLU A 367 1.55 14.24 -27.54
CA GLU A 367 2.20 15.47 -27.10
C GLU A 367 2.86 15.18 -25.75
N GLU A 368 4.17 15.41 -25.64
CA GLU A 368 4.99 15.14 -24.44
C GLU A 368 4.40 15.75 -23.15
N LYS A 369 3.67 16.87 -23.28
CA LYS A 369 2.93 17.54 -22.19
C LYS A 369 1.94 16.62 -21.44
N PHE A 370 1.37 15.62 -22.10
CA PHE A 370 0.43 14.68 -21.49
C PHE A 370 1.18 13.58 -20.73
N PHE A 371 2.31 13.11 -21.29
CA PHE A 371 3.20 12.16 -20.62
C PHE A 371 3.73 12.73 -19.30
N THR A 372 4.28 13.95 -19.33
CA THR A 372 4.74 14.65 -18.11
C THR A 372 3.57 14.93 -17.17
N GLY A 373 2.46 15.46 -17.67
CA GLY A 373 1.26 15.76 -16.87
C GLY A 373 0.70 14.54 -16.11
N ILE A 374 0.70 13.35 -16.72
CA ILE A 374 0.32 12.09 -16.06
C ILE A 374 1.25 11.78 -14.88
N LYS A 375 2.57 11.82 -15.10
CA LYS A 375 3.57 11.58 -14.06
C LYS A 375 3.49 12.62 -12.94
N ASP A 376 3.28 13.88 -13.29
CA ASP A 376 3.13 14.99 -12.34
C ASP A 376 1.88 14.83 -11.47
N MET A 377 0.77 14.33 -12.01
CA MET A 377 -0.44 14.04 -11.21
C MET A 377 -0.27 12.82 -10.30
N VAL A 378 0.41 11.77 -10.73
CA VAL A 378 0.74 10.61 -9.87
C VAL A 378 1.63 11.06 -8.71
N SER A 379 2.67 11.85 -9.01
CA SER A 379 3.60 12.41 -8.02
C SER A 379 2.90 13.39 -7.07
N TRP A 380 2.01 14.24 -7.60
CA TRP A 380 1.23 15.20 -6.82
C TRP A 380 0.25 14.54 -5.85
N LEU A 381 -0.33 13.38 -6.20
CA LEU A 381 -1.13 12.57 -5.28
C LEU A 381 -0.28 11.79 -4.24
N GLY A 382 1.04 12.02 -4.17
CA GLY A 382 1.93 11.43 -3.18
C GLY A 382 2.44 10.03 -3.52
N TYR A 383 2.39 9.61 -4.79
CA TYR A 383 2.81 8.28 -5.22
C TYR A 383 4.01 8.33 -6.17
N ILE A 384 4.97 7.41 -5.96
CA ILE A 384 6.16 7.25 -6.79
C ILE A 384 6.07 5.93 -7.56
N PRO A 385 6.16 5.93 -8.90
CA PRO A 385 6.28 4.70 -9.67
C PRO A 385 7.61 3.99 -9.44
N TYR A 386 7.55 2.71 -9.11
CA TYR A 386 8.73 1.83 -9.04
C TYR A 386 9.45 1.77 -10.39
N LYS A 387 8.68 1.66 -11.47
CA LYS A 387 9.19 1.73 -12.84
C LYS A 387 8.16 2.36 -13.77
N ILE A 388 8.66 3.13 -14.73
CA ILE A 388 7.89 3.61 -15.87
C ILE A 388 8.16 2.68 -17.04
N THR A 389 7.11 2.12 -17.62
CA THR A 389 7.15 1.21 -18.78
C THR A 389 6.12 1.63 -19.82
N HIS A 390 6.21 1.07 -21.03
CA HIS A 390 5.28 1.34 -22.13
C HIS A 390 4.79 0.01 -22.70
N SER A 391 3.55 -0.04 -23.17
CA SER A 391 3.05 -1.20 -23.91
C SER A 391 3.90 -1.50 -25.16
N SER A 392 4.44 -0.45 -25.81
CA SER A 392 5.33 -0.56 -26.97
C SER A 392 6.69 -1.21 -26.69
N ASP A 393 7.15 -1.19 -25.43
CA ASP A 393 8.37 -1.89 -25.01
C ASP A 393 8.24 -3.42 -25.18
N TYR A 394 7.00 -3.91 -25.33
CA TYR A 394 6.66 -5.34 -25.39
C TYR A 394 6.14 -5.80 -26.77
N PHE A 395 6.05 -4.93 -27.79
CA PHE A 395 5.45 -5.29 -29.10
C PHE A 395 6.07 -6.53 -29.77
N ASP A 396 7.39 -6.71 -29.70
CA ASP A 396 8.06 -7.90 -30.25
C ASP A 396 7.62 -9.21 -29.57
N CYS A 397 7.40 -9.17 -28.24
CA CYS A 397 6.93 -10.30 -27.46
C CYS A 397 5.44 -10.60 -27.73
N LEU A 398 4.62 -9.55 -27.73
CA LEU A 398 3.18 -9.63 -28.05
C LEU A 398 2.95 -10.20 -29.46
N TYR A 399 3.74 -9.77 -30.45
CA TYR A 399 3.66 -10.31 -31.82
C TYR A 399 4.09 -11.78 -31.89
N THR A 400 5.13 -12.16 -31.14
CA THR A 400 5.58 -13.56 -31.04
C THR A 400 4.50 -14.45 -30.42
N TRP A 401 3.80 -13.97 -29.40
CA TRP A 401 2.65 -14.67 -28.81
C TRP A 401 1.42 -14.70 -29.72
N ALA A 402 1.21 -13.68 -30.57
CA ALA A 402 0.16 -13.71 -31.58
C ALA A 402 0.40 -14.82 -32.62
N LEU A 403 1.64 -14.98 -33.09
CA LEU A 403 2.04 -16.11 -33.95
C LEU A 403 1.81 -17.47 -33.27
N GLU A 404 2.11 -17.59 -31.97
CA GLU A 404 1.92 -18.82 -31.21
C GLU A 404 0.44 -19.18 -31.06
N LEU A 405 -0.45 -18.21 -30.84
CA LEU A 405 -1.90 -18.45 -30.85
C LEU A 405 -2.40 -18.94 -32.21
N ILE A 406 -1.89 -18.39 -33.32
CA ILE A 406 -2.24 -18.87 -34.67
C ILE A 406 -1.78 -20.32 -34.84
N LYS A 407 -0.53 -20.66 -34.48
CA LYS A 407 0.02 -22.03 -34.55
C LYS A 407 -0.80 -23.04 -33.73
N ARG A 408 -1.33 -22.63 -32.57
CA ARG A 408 -2.22 -23.46 -31.74
C ARG A 408 -3.67 -23.55 -32.27
N GLY A 409 -3.99 -22.89 -33.38
CA GLY A 409 -5.36 -22.80 -33.91
C GLY A 409 -6.29 -21.92 -33.06
N LEU A 410 -5.74 -21.10 -32.16
CA LEU A 410 -6.45 -20.25 -31.20
C LEU A 410 -6.57 -18.79 -31.65
N ALA A 411 -6.01 -18.43 -32.81
CA ALA A 411 -6.25 -17.15 -33.47
C ALA A 411 -6.26 -17.31 -35.00
N TYR A 412 -6.93 -16.40 -35.71
CA TYR A 412 -7.05 -16.42 -37.16
C TYR A 412 -7.16 -15.00 -37.73
N VAL A 413 -6.72 -14.80 -38.96
CA VAL A 413 -6.90 -13.52 -39.67
C VAL A 413 -8.32 -13.45 -40.23
N CYS A 414 -8.98 -12.28 -40.11
CA CYS A 414 -10.37 -12.05 -40.45
C CYS A 414 -10.52 -10.80 -41.31
N HIS A 415 -11.34 -10.86 -42.36
CA HIS A 415 -11.63 -9.76 -43.28
C HIS A 415 -13.05 -9.17 -43.11
N GLN A 416 -13.79 -9.57 -42.07
CA GLN A 416 -15.03 -8.88 -41.70
C GLN A 416 -14.72 -7.43 -41.30
N THR A 417 -15.51 -6.51 -41.84
CA THR A 417 -15.50 -5.09 -41.48
C THR A 417 -15.99 -4.86 -40.06
N ALA A 418 -15.70 -3.68 -39.52
CA ALA A 418 -16.19 -3.27 -38.19
C ALA A 418 -17.71 -3.10 -38.10
N GLU A 419 -18.43 -3.13 -39.22
CA GLU A 419 -19.90 -3.07 -39.28
C GLU A 419 -20.51 -4.47 -39.25
N GLU A 420 -19.97 -5.41 -40.01
CA GLU A 420 -20.40 -6.83 -39.98
C GLU A 420 -20.15 -7.51 -38.61
N MET A 421 -19.16 -7.02 -37.85
CA MET A 421 -18.88 -7.48 -36.48
C MET A 421 -19.80 -6.84 -35.42
N LYS A 422 -20.62 -5.83 -35.76
CA LYS A 422 -21.56 -5.19 -34.83
C LYS A 422 -22.97 -5.78 -34.96
N GLY A 423 -23.60 -6.04 -33.83
CA GLY A 423 -25.00 -6.45 -33.78
C GLY A 423 -25.32 -7.20 -32.49
N PHE A 424 -26.60 -7.53 -32.29
CA PHE A 424 -27.06 -8.32 -31.14
C PHE A 424 -26.74 -9.82 -31.27
N ASN A 425 -26.42 -10.28 -32.48
CA ASN A 425 -25.99 -11.65 -32.75
C ASN A 425 -25.14 -11.71 -34.03
N PRO A 426 -23.86 -11.27 -34.01
CA PRO A 426 -23.01 -11.20 -35.19
C PRO A 426 -22.73 -12.59 -35.75
N GLN A 427 -22.83 -12.76 -37.07
CA GLN A 427 -22.55 -14.04 -37.71
C GLN A 427 -21.07 -14.44 -37.53
N PRO A 428 -20.77 -15.73 -37.26
CA PRO A 428 -19.40 -16.20 -37.18
C PRO A 428 -18.60 -15.83 -38.43
N SER A 429 -17.34 -15.43 -38.23
CA SER A 429 -16.48 -15.05 -39.35
C SER A 429 -16.36 -16.20 -40.37
N PRO A 430 -16.57 -15.96 -41.68
CA PRO A 430 -16.30 -16.95 -42.71
C PRO A 430 -14.87 -17.51 -42.65
N TRP A 431 -13.94 -16.72 -42.12
CA TRP A 431 -12.51 -17.04 -42.02
C TRP A 431 -12.12 -17.73 -40.71
N ARG A 432 -13.06 -17.97 -39.78
CA ARG A 432 -12.81 -18.57 -38.44
C ARG A 432 -12.13 -19.95 -38.49
N ASN A 433 -12.35 -20.69 -39.57
CA ASN A 433 -11.82 -22.04 -39.78
C ASN A 433 -10.83 -22.13 -40.95
N ARG A 434 -10.25 -21.00 -41.38
CA ARG A 434 -9.18 -21.01 -42.39
C ARG A 434 -7.93 -21.74 -41.85
N PRO A 435 -7.10 -22.37 -42.71
CA PRO A 435 -5.86 -23.02 -42.31
C PRO A 435 -4.92 -22.13 -41.47
N VAL A 436 -4.10 -22.78 -40.65
CA VAL A 436 -3.10 -22.12 -39.79
C VAL A 436 -2.05 -21.42 -40.64
N GLU A 437 -1.59 -22.07 -41.70
CA GLU A 437 -0.59 -21.61 -42.65
C GLU A 437 -1.07 -20.34 -43.38
N GLU A 438 -2.34 -20.31 -43.79
CA GLU A 438 -2.97 -19.15 -44.42
C GLU A 438 -3.04 -17.96 -43.44
N SER A 439 -3.41 -18.22 -42.18
CA SER A 439 -3.44 -17.18 -41.14
C SER A 439 -2.04 -16.65 -40.80
N LEU A 440 -1.01 -17.50 -40.79
CA LEU A 440 0.38 -17.09 -40.55
C LEU A 440 0.89 -16.21 -41.70
N GLN A 441 0.68 -16.62 -42.94
CA GLN A 441 1.09 -15.85 -44.12
C GLN A 441 0.39 -14.48 -44.15
N LEU A 442 -0.95 -14.46 -43.97
CA LEU A 442 -1.71 -13.22 -43.96
C LEU A 442 -1.32 -12.28 -42.80
N PHE A 443 -1.00 -12.81 -41.62
CA PHE A 443 -0.58 -11.97 -40.49
C PHE A 443 0.82 -11.38 -40.70
N GLU A 444 1.72 -12.10 -41.37
CA GLU A 444 3.00 -11.56 -41.81
C GLU A 444 2.82 -10.54 -42.96
N ASP A 445 1.85 -10.72 -43.85
CA ASP A 445 1.50 -9.74 -44.88
C ASP A 445 0.86 -8.47 -44.30
N MET A 446 0.05 -8.59 -43.23
CA MET A 446 -0.41 -7.45 -42.43
C MET A 446 0.77 -6.69 -41.80
N LYS A 447 1.74 -7.41 -41.20
CA LYS A 447 2.95 -6.83 -40.59
C LYS A 447 3.88 -6.13 -41.58
N ASN A 448 3.94 -6.63 -42.82
CA ASN A 448 4.73 -6.04 -43.91
C ASN A 448 3.94 -4.98 -44.71
N GLY A 449 2.80 -4.52 -44.21
CA GLY A 449 2.04 -3.41 -44.81
C GLY A 449 1.39 -3.71 -46.16
N LYS A 450 1.18 -4.98 -46.51
CA LYS A 450 0.56 -5.38 -47.80
C LYS A 450 -0.96 -5.37 -47.78
N ILE A 451 -1.57 -4.98 -46.66
CA ILE A 451 -3.01 -5.05 -46.40
C ILE A 451 -3.46 -3.72 -45.80
N ASP A 452 -4.50 -3.11 -46.36
CA ASP A 452 -4.96 -1.76 -46.00
C ASP A 452 -5.63 -1.68 -44.62
N GLU A 453 -5.65 -0.48 -44.03
CA GLU A 453 -6.31 -0.23 -42.74
C GLU A 453 -7.77 -0.69 -42.74
N GLY A 454 -8.15 -1.44 -41.70
CA GLY A 454 -9.52 -1.92 -41.51
C GLY A 454 -9.95 -3.08 -42.42
N THR A 455 -9.13 -3.51 -43.38
CA THR A 455 -9.44 -4.64 -44.29
C THR A 455 -9.05 -6.01 -43.74
N ALA A 456 -8.22 -6.05 -42.71
CA ALA A 456 -7.92 -7.26 -41.94
C ALA A 456 -7.70 -7.00 -40.45
N THR A 457 -8.04 -8.00 -39.65
CA THR A 457 -7.79 -8.06 -38.20
C THR A 457 -7.32 -9.45 -37.81
N LEU A 458 -6.47 -9.56 -36.79
CA LEU A 458 -6.26 -10.84 -36.12
C LEU A 458 -7.31 -10.98 -35.01
N ARG A 459 -8.00 -12.13 -34.94
CA ARG A 459 -9.01 -12.41 -33.92
C ARG A 459 -8.66 -13.66 -33.12
N MET A 460 -8.90 -13.60 -31.81
CA MET A 460 -8.81 -14.74 -30.90
C MET A 460 -10.00 -15.67 -31.16
N LYS A 461 -9.80 -16.99 -31.16
CA LYS A 461 -10.83 -17.98 -31.51
C LYS A 461 -11.59 -18.46 -30.27
N ILE A 462 -12.36 -17.57 -29.66
CA ILE A 462 -13.12 -17.81 -28.42
C ILE A 462 -14.47 -17.08 -28.44
N THR A 463 -15.51 -17.74 -27.90
CA THR A 463 -16.75 -17.07 -27.47
C THR A 463 -16.61 -16.70 -26.00
N LEU A 464 -16.74 -15.41 -25.66
CA LEU A 464 -16.67 -14.93 -24.28
C LEU A 464 -18.01 -15.13 -23.56
N GLU A 465 -18.03 -15.07 -22.23
CA GLU A 465 -19.25 -15.29 -21.41
C GLU A 465 -20.38 -14.31 -21.73
N GLU A 466 -20.03 -13.06 -22.08
CA GLU A 466 -20.95 -12.01 -22.56
C GLU A 466 -21.58 -12.31 -23.95
N GLY A 467 -21.23 -13.43 -24.59
CA GLY A 467 -21.63 -13.78 -25.96
C GLY A 467 -20.80 -13.11 -27.05
N LYS A 468 -19.86 -12.21 -26.70
CA LYS A 468 -18.94 -11.55 -27.64
C LYS A 468 -18.07 -12.61 -28.34
N LEU A 469 -18.26 -12.76 -29.64
CA LEU A 469 -17.57 -13.76 -30.46
C LEU A 469 -16.25 -13.23 -31.03
N ASP A 470 -15.18 -14.00 -30.82
CA ASP A 470 -13.84 -13.83 -31.36
C ASP A 470 -13.29 -12.39 -31.25
N PRO A 471 -12.89 -11.93 -30.06
CA PRO A 471 -12.35 -10.59 -29.87
C PRO A 471 -11.08 -10.34 -30.71
N VAL A 472 -10.95 -9.11 -31.21
CA VAL A 472 -9.80 -8.66 -32.02
C VAL A 472 -8.55 -8.56 -31.14
N ALA A 473 -7.46 -9.19 -31.58
CA ALA A 473 -6.13 -9.10 -30.99
C ALA A 473 -5.25 -8.03 -31.68
N TYR A 474 -5.28 -7.93 -33.01
CA TYR A 474 -4.48 -6.95 -33.78
C TYR A 474 -5.30 -6.24 -34.86
N ARG A 475 -4.95 -4.98 -35.12
CA ARG A 475 -5.48 -4.11 -36.19
C ARG A 475 -4.34 -3.50 -37.01
N VAL A 476 -4.55 -3.26 -38.30
CA VAL A 476 -3.62 -2.49 -39.16
C VAL A 476 -3.77 -0.99 -38.87
N ARG A 477 -2.66 -0.27 -38.74
CA ARG A 477 -2.56 1.21 -38.75
C ARG A 477 -1.23 1.62 -39.40
N PHE A 478 -1.27 2.58 -40.32
CA PHE A 478 -0.08 3.14 -40.97
C PHE A 478 0.40 4.45 -40.36
N THR A 479 -0.34 5.03 -39.41
CA THR A 479 0.16 6.16 -38.60
C THR A 479 1.45 5.72 -37.87
N PRO A 480 2.57 6.46 -38.01
CA PRO A 480 3.79 6.16 -37.28
C PRO A 480 3.59 6.26 -35.77
N HIS A 481 4.18 5.34 -35.02
CA HIS A 481 4.13 5.33 -33.57
C HIS A 481 5.21 6.26 -32.99
N HIS A 482 4.87 7.07 -32.00
CA HIS A 482 5.77 8.06 -31.40
C HIS A 482 7.13 7.49 -30.92
N ARG A 483 7.13 6.34 -30.22
CA ARG A 483 8.37 5.62 -29.81
C ARG A 483 8.99 4.71 -30.87
N THR A 484 8.21 3.82 -31.50
CA THR A 484 8.73 2.78 -32.40
C THR A 484 8.78 3.18 -33.88
N GLY A 485 8.40 4.41 -34.22
CA GLY A 485 8.42 4.94 -35.58
C GLY A 485 7.53 4.14 -36.54
N ASP A 486 8.11 3.77 -37.66
CA ASP A 486 7.55 2.97 -38.75
C ASP A 486 7.87 1.46 -38.65
N LYS A 487 8.52 1.00 -37.56
CA LYS A 487 8.83 -0.44 -37.33
C LYS A 487 7.58 -1.34 -37.41
N TRP A 488 6.41 -0.80 -37.08
CA TRP A 488 5.15 -1.53 -37.01
C TRP A 488 4.05 -0.82 -37.80
N CYS A 489 3.30 -1.58 -38.60
CA CYS A 489 2.00 -1.15 -39.16
C CYS A 489 0.82 -2.01 -38.64
N ILE A 490 1.08 -2.89 -37.66
CA ILE A 490 0.06 -3.66 -36.94
C ILE A 490 0.20 -3.42 -35.44
N TYR A 491 -0.92 -3.21 -34.77
CA TYR A 491 -0.95 -2.82 -33.37
C TYR A 491 -1.91 -3.71 -32.57
N PRO A 492 -1.48 -4.22 -31.40
CA PRO A 492 -2.33 -5.04 -30.56
C PRO A 492 -3.45 -4.21 -29.93
N THR A 493 -4.56 -4.85 -29.57
CA THR A 493 -5.70 -4.21 -28.88
C THR A 493 -5.46 -4.11 -27.37
N TYR A 494 -6.27 -3.30 -26.69
CA TYR A 494 -6.23 -3.11 -25.24
C TYR A 494 -6.32 -4.45 -24.47
N ASP A 495 -7.39 -5.21 -24.71
CA ASP A 495 -7.68 -6.49 -24.04
C ASP A 495 -6.52 -7.48 -24.18
N TYR A 496 -5.94 -7.56 -25.39
CA TYR A 496 -4.80 -8.43 -25.69
C TYR A 496 -3.52 -7.95 -24.99
N THR A 497 -3.24 -6.66 -25.08
CA THR A 497 -2.00 -6.07 -24.58
C THR A 497 -1.93 -6.12 -23.06
N HIS A 498 -2.92 -5.57 -22.36
CA HIS A 498 -2.79 -5.38 -20.91
C HIS A 498 -2.73 -6.71 -20.18
N CYS A 499 -3.50 -7.71 -20.62
CA CYS A 499 -3.41 -9.07 -20.10
C CYS A 499 -2.00 -9.67 -20.22
N LEU A 500 -1.38 -9.52 -21.39
CA LEU A 500 -0.07 -10.11 -21.67
C LEU A 500 1.09 -9.32 -21.06
N CYS A 501 1.03 -7.98 -21.08
CA CYS A 501 1.98 -7.12 -20.38
C CYS A 501 1.96 -7.36 -18.86
N ASP A 502 0.80 -7.67 -18.28
CA ASP A 502 0.70 -8.03 -16.86
C ASP A 502 1.39 -9.37 -16.55
N SER A 503 1.35 -10.33 -17.48
CA SER A 503 2.13 -11.57 -17.39
C SER A 503 3.64 -11.28 -17.45
N ILE A 504 4.09 -10.47 -18.42
CA ILE A 504 5.49 -10.07 -18.59
C ILE A 504 6.03 -9.38 -17.33
N GLU A 505 5.33 -8.36 -16.83
CA GLU A 505 5.73 -7.58 -15.66
C GLU A 505 5.55 -8.34 -14.34
N ASN A 506 5.04 -9.58 -14.38
CA ASN A 506 4.76 -10.42 -13.23
C ASN A 506 3.84 -9.70 -12.23
N ILE A 507 2.77 -9.10 -12.73
CA ILE A 507 1.74 -8.45 -11.92
C ILE A 507 1.04 -9.50 -11.06
N THR A 508 0.89 -9.21 -9.77
CA THR A 508 0.13 -10.07 -8.84
C THR A 508 -1.35 -9.71 -8.87
N HIS A 509 -1.65 -8.41 -8.86
CA HIS A 509 -2.98 -7.85 -8.71
C HIS A 509 -3.25 -6.89 -9.87
N SER A 510 -3.94 -7.37 -10.90
CA SER A 510 -4.43 -6.57 -12.01
C SER A 510 -5.73 -5.90 -11.60
N LEU A 511 -5.64 -4.70 -11.00
CA LEU A 511 -6.81 -3.95 -10.55
C LEU A 511 -7.35 -3.09 -11.71
N CYS A 512 -8.62 -3.23 -12.07
CA CYS A 512 -9.27 -2.51 -13.17
C CYS A 512 -10.75 -2.17 -12.89
N THR A 513 -11.41 -1.42 -13.78
CA THR A 513 -12.87 -1.30 -13.76
C THR A 513 -13.54 -2.52 -14.40
N LYS A 514 -14.83 -2.74 -14.11
CA LYS A 514 -15.63 -3.87 -14.64
C LYS A 514 -15.75 -3.97 -16.16
N GLU A 515 -15.33 -2.93 -16.88
CA GLU A 515 -15.50 -2.80 -18.33
C GLU A 515 -14.53 -3.72 -19.14
N PHE A 516 -13.72 -4.56 -18.46
CA PHE A 516 -12.57 -5.27 -19.02
C PHE A 516 -12.49 -6.78 -18.67
N GLN A 517 -13.61 -7.44 -18.35
CA GLN A 517 -13.60 -8.83 -17.83
C GLN A 517 -13.12 -9.91 -18.82
N SER A 518 -13.62 -9.88 -20.06
CA SER A 518 -14.16 -11.12 -20.62
C SER A 518 -13.18 -12.16 -21.17
N SER A 519 -11.87 -11.87 -21.31
CA SER A 519 -10.90 -12.77 -21.99
C SER A 519 -9.60 -13.07 -21.24
N TYR A 520 -9.39 -12.48 -20.06
CA TYR A 520 -8.07 -12.38 -19.42
C TYR A 520 -7.44 -13.74 -19.08
N TYR A 521 -8.15 -14.60 -18.32
CA TYR A 521 -7.63 -15.92 -17.94
C TYR A 521 -7.46 -16.85 -19.15
N TRP A 522 -8.35 -16.77 -20.15
CA TRP A 522 -8.21 -17.60 -21.35
C TRP A 522 -6.89 -17.31 -22.07
N LEU A 523 -6.54 -16.03 -22.25
CA LEU A 523 -5.38 -15.64 -23.05
C LEU A 523 -4.05 -16.11 -22.44
N CYS A 524 -3.86 -15.95 -21.12
CA CYS A 524 -2.67 -16.47 -20.43
C CYS A 524 -2.58 -18.00 -20.48
N ASN A 525 -3.70 -18.70 -20.28
CA ASN A 525 -3.73 -20.16 -20.30
C ASN A 525 -3.55 -20.74 -21.72
N ALA A 526 -4.13 -20.09 -22.74
CA ALA A 526 -3.95 -20.43 -24.15
C ALA A 526 -2.48 -20.38 -24.59
N LEU A 527 -1.71 -19.44 -24.03
CA LEU A 527 -0.26 -19.31 -24.25
C LEU A 527 0.61 -20.15 -23.30
N ASN A 528 0.03 -20.66 -22.21
CA ASN A 528 0.73 -21.42 -21.16
C ASN A 528 1.81 -20.57 -20.44
N ILE A 529 1.47 -19.32 -20.13
CA ILE A 529 2.31 -18.34 -19.43
C ILE A 529 1.76 -18.02 -18.03
N TYR A 530 2.53 -17.32 -17.20
CA TYR A 530 2.06 -16.88 -15.88
C TYR A 530 0.77 -16.07 -16.02
N CYS A 531 -0.23 -16.38 -15.19
CA CYS A 531 -1.55 -15.75 -15.24
C CYS A 531 -1.76 -14.90 -13.97
N PRO A 532 -1.72 -13.55 -14.07
CA PRO A 532 -2.10 -12.64 -12.97
C PRO A 532 -3.55 -12.84 -12.54
N VAL A 533 -3.90 -12.43 -11.32
CA VAL A 533 -5.31 -12.33 -10.91
C VAL A 533 -5.86 -10.95 -11.28
N GLN A 534 -6.99 -10.93 -11.99
CA GLN A 534 -7.73 -9.71 -12.28
C GLN A 534 -8.75 -9.46 -11.16
N TRP A 535 -8.78 -8.23 -10.65
CA TRP A 535 -9.76 -7.78 -9.66
C TRP A 535 -10.43 -6.50 -10.14
N GLU A 536 -11.74 -6.42 -9.96
CA GLU A 536 -12.53 -5.29 -10.44
C GLU A 536 -13.04 -4.40 -9.31
N TYR A 537 -13.03 -3.09 -9.58
CA TYR A 537 -13.74 -2.11 -8.76
C TYR A 537 -14.71 -1.28 -9.60
N GLY A 538 -15.72 -0.74 -8.93
CA GLY A 538 -16.71 0.14 -9.50
C GLY A 538 -16.10 1.46 -9.95
N ARG A 539 -16.38 1.81 -11.20
CA ARG A 539 -16.06 3.12 -11.78
C ARG A 539 -16.67 4.23 -10.92
N LEU A 540 -15.88 5.27 -10.66
CA LEU A 540 -16.33 6.49 -10.00
C LEU A 540 -16.88 7.46 -11.04
N ASN A 541 -18.15 7.84 -10.91
CA ASN A 541 -18.80 8.90 -11.67
C ASN A 541 -19.15 10.04 -10.71
N VAL A 542 -19.04 11.28 -11.16
CA VAL A 542 -19.42 12.47 -10.36
C VAL A 542 -20.52 13.23 -11.09
N ASN A 543 -21.62 13.51 -10.40
CA ASN A 543 -22.76 14.25 -10.93
C ASN A 543 -22.34 15.65 -11.43
N TYR A 544 -23.04 16.16 -12.43
CA TYR A 544 -22.78 17.48 -13.05
C TYR A 544 -21.39 17.63 -13.71
N THR A 545 -20.59 16.55 -13.80
CA THR A 545 -19.25 16.58 -14.43
C THR A 545 -19.22 15.97 -15.82
N VAL A 546 -18.30 16.44 -16.64
CA VAL A 546 -17.97 15.87 -17.95
C VAL A 546 -16.49 15.48 -17.94
N VAL A 547 -16.22 14.17 -18.00
CA VAL A 547 -14.85 13.61 -17.88
C VAL A 547 -14.31 13.00 -19.20
N SER A 548 -15.11 13.02 -20.28
CA SER A 548 -14.69 12.47 -21.57
C SER A 548 -13.83 13.46 -22.35
N LYS A 549 -12.62 13.04 -22.77
CA LYS A 549 -11.68 13.81 -23.62
C LYS A 549 -12.39 14.52 -24.77
N ARG A 550 -13.15 13.78 -25.59
CA ARG A 550 -13.89 14.35 -26.75
C ARG A 550 -14.93 15.41 -26.37
N LYS A 551 -15.56 15.29 -25.20
CA LYS A 551 -16.55 16.27 -24.73
C LYS A 551 -15.88 17.51 -24.15
N ILE A 552 -14.79 17.37 -23.39
CA ILE A 552 -14.04 18.51 -22.84
C ILE A 552 -13.37 19.30 -23.96
N ALA A 553 -12.76 18.65 -24.95
CA ALA A 553 -12.23 19.31 -26.15
C ALA A 553 -13.31 20.21 -26.80
N LYS A 554 -14.51 19.68 -27.01
CA LYS A 554 -15.64 20.46 -27.54
C LYS A 554 -16.07 21.64 -26.64
N LEU A 555 -15.88 21.57 -25.32
CA LEU A 555 -16.13 22.72 -24.43
C LEU A 555 -15.06 23.81 -24.59
N ILE A 556 -13.82 23.43 -24.92
CA ILE A 556 -12.72 24.35 -25.23
C ILE A 556 -12.93 24.97 -26.61
N ASP A 557 -13.24 24.15 -27.63
CA ASP A 557 -13.47 24.60 -29.01
C ASP A 557 -14.61 25.63 -29.13
N VAL A 558 -15.65 25.49 -28.30
CA VAL A 558 -16.81 26.41 -28.23
C VAL A 558 -16.56 27.58 -27.26
N GLY A 559 -15.40 27.63 -26.59
CA GLY A 559 -15.01 28.71 -25.68
C GLY A 559 -15.75 28.73 -24.34
N ILE A 560 -16.43 27.64 -23.96
CA ILE A 560 -17.15 27.53 -22.67
C ILE A 560 -16.14 27.41 -21.52
N VAL A 561 -15.06 26.64 -21.72
CA VAL A 561 -13.93 26.52 -20.79
C VAL A 561 -12.63 26.95 -21.46
N LYS A 562 -11.71 27.56 -20.71
CA LYS A 562 -10.50 28.18 -21.29
C LYS A 562 -9.49 27.15 -21.79
N ASP A 563 -9.29 26.10 -21.02
CA ASP A 563 -8.34 25.02 -21.31
C ASP A 563 -8.68 23.79 -20.43
N TRP A 564 -7.93 22.70 -20.56
CA TRP A 564 -8.09 21.44 -19.83
C TRP A 564 -7.86 21.52 -18.31
N ASP A 565 -7.25 22.61 -17.84
CA ASP A 565 -7.01 22.90 -16.43
C ASP A 565 -7.98 23.97 -15.86
N ASP A 566 -9.02 24.36 -16.63
CA ASP A 566 -10.05 25.29 -16.18
C ASP A 566 -10.71 24.76 -14.89
N PRO A 567 -10.69 25.50 -13.76
CA PRO A 567 -11.18 25.04 -12.46
C PRO A 567 -12.65 24.59 -12.38
N ARG A 568 -13.44 24.78 -13.44
CA ARG A 568 -14.80 24.22 -13.58
C ARG A 568 -14.82 22.75 -13.99
N LEU A 569 -13.70 22.24 -14.53
CA LEU A 569 -13.52 20.85 -14.91
C LEU A 569 -13.09 19.98 -13.71
N PHE A 570 -13.37 18.68 -13.81
CA PHE A 570 -12.95 17.67 -12.83
C PHE A 570 -11.77 16.84 -13.34
N THR A 571 -10.93 17.44 -14.19
CA THR A 571 -9.58 16.94 -14.50
C THR A 571 -8.69 17.10 -13.26
N LEU A 572 -7.70 16.25 -13.05
CA LEU A 572 -6.83 16.38 -11.85
C LEU A 572 -6.04 17.69 -11.89
N THR A 573 -5.61 18.12 -13.08
CA THR A 573 -4.94 19.42 -13.28
C THR A 573 -5.86 20.59 -12.94
N ALA A 574 -7.15 20.54 -13.31
CA ALA A 574 -8.12 21.56 -12.92
C ALA A 574 -8.40 21.57 -11.42
N LEU A 575 -8.53 20.41 -10.77
CA LEU A 575 -8.72 20.33 -9.31
C LEU A 575 -7.48 20.84 -8.54
N ARG A 576 -6.27 20.53 -9.02
CA ARG A 576 -5.02 21.10 -8.51
C ARG A 576 -5.01 22.62 -8.68
N ARG A 577 -5.37 23.14 -9.86
CA ARG A 577 -5.45 24.59 -10.13
C ARG A 577 -6.59 25.30 -9.38
N ARG A 578 -7.65 24.56 -9.01
CA ARG A 578 -8.73 25.02 -8.11
C ARG A 578 -8.25 25.18 -6.65
N GLY A 579 -7.10 24.60 -6.30
CA GLY A 579 -6.52 24.64 -4.95
C GLY A 579 -6.94 23.47 -4.07
N PHE A 580 -7.40 22.35 -4.64
CA PHE A 580 -7.71 21.16 -3.84
C PHE A 580 -6.40 20.51 -3.37
N PRO A 581 -6.24 20.16 -2.08
CA PRO A 581 -5.07 19.44 -1.60
C PRO A 581 -5.14 17.95 -2.03
N PRO A 582 -4.00 17.33 -2.40
CA PRO A 582 -3.97 15.94 -2.85
C PRO A 582 -4.44 14.96 -1.77
N GLU A 583 -4.19 15.27 -0.50
CA GLU A 583 -4.61 14.48 0.66
C GLU A 583 -6.14 14.41 0.76
N ALA A 584 -6.86 15.50 0.47
CA ALA A 584 -8.32 15.48 0.44
C ALA A 584 -8.87 14.59 -0.68
N ILE A 585 -8.22 14.58 -1.86
CA ILE A 585 -8.58 13.69 -2.97
C ILE A 585 -8.29 12.22 -2.59
N ASN A 586 -7.18 11.95 -1.93
CA ASN A 586 -6.82 10.61 -1.46
C ASN A 586 -7.78 10.12 -0.37
N ASN A 587 -8.14 10.96 0.61
CA ASN A 587 -9.11 10.65 1.67
C ASN A 587 -10.52 10.39 1.11
N PHE A 588 -10.95 11.20 0.13
CA PHE A 588 -12.18 10.96 -0.62
C PHE A 588 -12.15 9.60 -1.35
N CYS A 589 -11.03 9.25 -1.99
CA CYS A 589 -10.86 7.94 -2.63
C CYS A 589 -10.86 6.78 -1.61
N ALA A 590 -10.28 6.98 -0.42
CA ALA A 590 -10.28 6.00 0.66
C ALA A 590 -11.70 5.73 1.17
N GLN A 591 -12.51 6.78 1.41
CA GLN A 591 -13.89 6.65 1.87
C GLN A 591 -14.77 5.86 0.88
N LEU A 592 -14.55 6.03 -0.43
CA LEU A 592 -15.29 5.31 -1.47
C LEU A 592 -14.95 3.81 -1.54
N GLY A 593 -13.73 3.45 -1.12
CA GLY A 593 -13.25 2.08 -1.00
C GLY A 593 -13.19 1.28 -2.31
N VAL A 594 -12.86 0.00 -2.15
CA VAL A 594 -12.75 -1.00 -3.23
C VAL A 594 -14.03 -1.83 -3.27
N THR A 595 -15.11 -1.23 -3.78
CA THR A 595 -16.40 -1.89 -3.98
C THR A 595 -16.62 -2.23 -5.45
N GLY A 596 -17.27 -3.37 -5.75
CA GLY A 596 -17.59 -3.79 -7.13
C GLY A 596 -18.84 -3.15 -7.74
N ALA A 597 -19.48 -2.20 -7.05
CA ALA A 597 -20.66 -1.48 -7.51
C ALA A 597 -20.25 -0.12 -8.10
N GLN A 598 -20.84 0.28 -9.24
CA GLN A 598 -20.62 1.62 -9.78
C GLN A 598 -21.15 2.67 -8.80
N SER A 599 -20.30 3.65 -8.46
CA SER A 599 -20.60 4.69 -7.49
C SER A 599 -20.72 6.03 -8.20
N THR A 600 -21.94 6.59 -8.21
CA THR A 600 -22.19 7.98 -8.62
C THR A 600 -22.27 8.85 -7.37
N VAL A 601 -21.49 9.92 -7.31
CA VAL A 601 -21.42 10.82 -6.15
C VAL A 601 -21.63 12.27 -6.55
N ASP A 602 -22.10 13.08 -5.60
CA ASP A 602 -22.27 14.51 -5.81
C ASP A 602 -20.93 15.28 -5.58
N PRO A 603 -20.63 16.34 -6.36
CA PRO A 603 -19.45 17.18 -6.12
C PRO A 603 -19.31 17.70 -4.69
N SER A 604 -20.42 17.99 -4.00
CA SER A 604 -20.43 18.48 -2.61
C SER A 604 -19.74 17.52 -1.64
N MET A 605 -19.74 16.21 -1.91
CA MET A 605 -19.03 15.23 -1.10
C MET A 605 -17.51 15.42 -1.18
N LEU A 606 -16.96 15.64 -2.38
CA LEU A 606 -15.53 15.91 -2.56
C LEU A 606 -15.15 17.25 -1.92
N GLU A 607 -16.01 18.27 -2.03
CA GLU A 607 -15.80 19.58 -1.41
C GLU A 607 -15.86 19.54 0.13
N ALA A 608 -16.60 18.60 0.72
CA ALA A 608 -16.56 18.33 2.16
C ALA A 608 -15.18 17.81 2.59
N PHE A 609 -14.60 16.82 1.90
CA PHE A 609 -13.24 16.33 2.19
C PHE A 609 -12.18 17.43 2.05
N VAL A 610 -12.31 18.30 1.05
CA VAL A 610 -11.41 19.45 0.89
C VAL A 610 -11.55 20.43 2.06
N ARG A 611 -12.78 20.74 2.48
CA ARG A 611 -13.06 21.62 3.62
C ARG A 611 -12.53 21.05 4.93
N ASP A 612 -12.77 19.76 5.20
CA ASP A 612 -12.32 19.09 6.42
C ASP A 612 -10.79 19.06 6.52
N TYR A 613 -10.09 18.82 5.40
CA TYR A 613 -8.64 18.91 5.37
C TYR A 613 -8.16 20.35 5.61
N LEU A 614 -8.67 21.33 4.87
CA LEU A 614 -8.27 22.74 4.99
C LEU A 614 -8.58 23.33 6.37
N ASN A 615 -9.66 22.91 7.02
CA ASN A 615 -9.97 23.25 8.41
C ASN A 615 -8.91 22.78 9.42
N THR A 616 -8.06 21.81 9.06
CA THR A 616 -6.95 21.35 9.90
C THR A 616 -5.58 21.86 9.44
N SER A 617 -5.37 22.03 8.13
CA SER A 617 -4.08 22.47 7.57
C SER A 617 -3.94 23.99 7.45
N ALA A 618 -5.05 24.73 7.42
CA ALA A 618 -5.09 26.19 7.31
C ALA A 618 -6.26 26.78 8.15
N PRO A 619 -6.31 26.53 9.47
CA PRO A 619 -7.42 26.98 10.31
C PRO A 619 -7.36 28.49 10.58
N SER A 620 -8.52 29.14 10.77
CA SER A 620 -8.60 30.55 11.20
C SER A 620 -8.32 30.75 12.70
N PHE A 621 -8.50 29.70 13.50
CA PHE A 621 -8.31 29.68 14.96
C PHE A 621 -7.56 28.39 15.34
N ASN A 622 -6.70 28.39 16.36
CA ASN A 622 -5.89 27.20 16.65
C ASN A 622 -6.68 26.09 17.35
N HIS A 623 -7.81 26.42 17.99
CA HIS A 623 -8.73 25.48 18.63
C HIS A 623 -10.06 25.36 17.87
N LYS A 624 -10.77 24.25 18.11
CA LYS A 624 -12.01 23.92 17.40
C LYS A 624 -13.19 24.75 17.91
N ASN A 625 -13.21 25.07 19.20
CA ASN A 625 -14.21 25.91 19.84
C ASN A 625 -13.53 27.16 20.43
N PRO A 626 -13.14 28.15 19.61
CA PRO A 626 -12.39 29.32 20.09
C PRO A 626 -13.16 30.18 21.10
N GLU A 627 -14.49 30.01 21.19
CA GLU A 627 -15.36 30.64 22.18
C GLU A 627 -15.48 29.87 23.50
N ASP A 628 -15.03 28.60 23.59
CA ASP A 628 -15.08 27.82 24.83
C ASP A 628 -14.01 28.32 25.82
N PRO A 629 -14.38 28.88 26.99
CA PRO A 629 -13.40 29.38 27.96
C PRO A 629 -12.51 28.28 28.58
N ASN A 630 -12.86 27.01 28.40
CA ASN A 630 -12.04 25.87 28.84
C ASN A 630 -10.96 25.50 27.80
N GLU A 631 -11.22 25.70 26.50
CA GLU A 631 -10.21 25.53 25.44
C GLU A 631 -9.36 26.80 25.31
N VAL A 632 -9.99 27.98 25.35
CA VAL A 632 -9.34 29.28 25.16
C VAL A 632 -9.61 30.20 26.36
N PRO A 633 -8.90 30.01 27.50
CA PRO A 633 -9.10 30.81 28.71
C PRO A 633 -8.69 32.30 28.56
N GLY A 634 -7.97 32.66 27.49
CA GLY A 634 -7.70 34.05 27.11
C GLY A 634 -8.81 34.70 26.27
N GLY A 635 -9.86 33.96 25.92
CA GLY A 635 -10.91 34.35 24.97
C GLY A 635 -10.46 34.26 23.50
N PHE A 636 -11.42 34.10 22.58
CA PHE A 636 -11.21 33.76 21.16
C PHE A 636 -10.15 34.59 20.42
N LEU A 637 -9.95 35.87 20.79
CA LEU A 637 -8.93 36.74 20.20
C LEU A 637 -7.50 36.25 20.43
N THR A 638 -7.26 35.54 21.54
CA THR A 638 -5.96 34.91 21.82
C THR A 638 -5.71 33.63 21.01
N ASP A 639 -6.75 33.12 20.34
CA ASP A 639 -6.70 31.91 19.53
C ASP A 639 -6.76 32.15 18.02
N CYS A 640 -6.81 33.41 17.57
CA CYS A 640 -6.68 33.74 16.16
C CYS A 640 -5.36 33.18 15.60
N ASN A 641 -5.42 32.36 14.54
CA ASN A 641 -4.23 31.93 13.84
C ASN A 641 -3.68 33.12 13.02
N LEU A 642 -2.56 33.68 13.46
CA LEU A 642 -1.92 34.83 12.81
C LEU A 642 -1.41 34.53 11.39
N ASN A 643 -1.31 33.26 11.01
CA ASN A 643 -0.93 32.81 9.67
C ASN A 643 -2.14 32.46 8.77
N SER A 644 -3.37 32.71 9.23
CA SER A 644 -4.60 32.39 8.47
C SER A 644 -4.85 33.28 7.25
N LEU A 645 -4.14 34.41 7.13
CA LEU A 645 -4.22 35.34 6.01
C LEU A 645 -2.82 35.76 5.57
N GLU A 646 -2.42 35.36 4.35
CA GLU A 646 -1.20 35.86 3.71
C GLU A 646 -1.52 37.05 2.80
N ILE A 647 -0.97 38.24 3.12
CA ILE A 647 -1.17 39.47 2.33
C ILE A 647 -0.03 39.63 1.33
N LEU A 648 -0.27 39.18 0.09
CA LEU A 648 0.69 39.32 -1.01
C LEU A 648 0.64 40.72 -1.64
N LYS A 649 1.77 41.43 -1.64
CA LYS A 649 1.97 42.66 -2.42
C LYS A 649 2.52 42.29 -3.80
N SER A 650 1.69 42.36 -4.83
CA SER A 650 2.04 42.04 -6.21
C SER A 650 1.84 43.22 -7.15
N LEU A 651 2.43 43.14 -8.34
CA LEU A 651 2.10 44.02 -9.46
C LEU A 651 0.92 43.42 -10.25
N ALA A 652 0.04 44.30 -10.73
CA ALA A 652 -1.09 43.95 -11.58
C ALA A 652 -1.08 44.84 -12.83
N ASP A 653 -1.80 44.45 -13.88
CA ASP A 653 -1.89 45.26 -15.10
C ASP A 653 -2.53 46.63 -14.81
N LYS A 654 -2.04 47.67 -15.47
CA LYS A 654 -2.60 49.03 -15.38
C LYS A 654 -4.01 49.10 -15.97
N SER A 655 -4.40 48.19 -16.85
CA SER A 655 -5.77 48.08 -17.38
C SER A 655 -6.76 47.48 -16.37
N LEU A 656 -6.30 47.00 -15.20
CA LEU A 656 -7.12 46.31 -14.23
C LEU A 656 -7.99 47.30 -13.43
N HIS A 657 -9.16 47.59 -13.97
CA HIS A 657 -10.19 48.41 -13.35
C HIS A 657 -11.48 47.60 -13.19
N GLY A 658 -11.99 47.54 -11.97
CA GLY A 658 -13.27 46.91 -11.64
C GLY A 658 -13.93 47.61 -10.46
N LYS A 659 -15.25 47.51 -10.38
CA LYS A 659 -16.03 47.89 -9.21
C LYS A 659 -15.79 46.87 -8.09
N ILE A 660 -16.11 47.27 -6.86
CA ILE A 660 -16.10 46.37 -5.71
C ILE A 660 -16.95 45.13 -6.01
N TYR A 661 -16.41 43.95 -5.70
CA TYR A 661 -16.92 42.61 -6.03
C TYR A 661 -16.86 42.15 -7.49
N ASP A 662 -16.38 42.96 -8.45
CA ASP A 662 -16.14 42.47 -9.82
C ASP A 662 -15.14 41.30 -9.80
N LYS A 663 -15.37 40.31 -10.66
CA LYS A 663 -14.56 39.07 -10.68
C LYS A 663 -13.55 39.11 -11.81
N PHE A 664 -12.30 38.79 -11.48
CA PHE A 664 -11.18 38.74 -12.41
C PHE A 664 -10.52 37.37 -12.37
N GLN A 665 -10.17 36.83 -13.53
CA GLN A 665 -9.27 35.69 -13.62
C GLN A 665 -7.85 36.22 -13.77
N PHE A 666 -6.99 36.02 -12.77
CA PHE A 666 -5.57 36.29 -12.92
C PHE A 666 -4.93 35.09 -13.58
N GLU A 667 -4.31 35.31 -14.75
CA GLU A 667 -3.76 34.23 -15.56
C GLU A 667 -2.73 33.42 -14.77
N ARG A 668 -2.86 32.09 -14.80
CA ARG A 668 -2.02 31.13 -14.07
C ARG A 668 -2.06 31.21 -12.52
N ILE A 669 -2.81 32.16 -11.94
CA ILE A 669 -2.92 32.29 -10.47
C ILE A 669 -4.30 31.80 -9.96
N GLY A 670 -5.42 32.26 -10.51
CA GLY A 670 -6.74 31.87 -10.02
C GLY A 670 -7.86 32.86 -10.31
N PHE A 671 -9.00 32.68 -9.64
CA PHE A 671 -10.14 33.61 -9.66
C PHE A 671 -10.16 34.48 -8.41
N PHE A 672 -10.25 35.78 -8.65
CA PHE A 672 -10.18 36.82 -7.64
C PHE A 672 -11.40 37.72 -7.72
N SER A 673 -11.83 38.24 -6.58
CA SER A 673 -12.83 39.29 -6.49
C SER A 673 -12.14 40.59 -6.12
N VAL A 674 -12.51 41.70 -6.75
CA VAL A 674 -12.17 43.03 -6.24
C VAL A 674 -12.72 43.14 -4.82
N ASP A 675 -11.84 43.48 -3.90
CA ASP A 675 -12.12 43.59 -2.49
C ASP A 675 -12.74 44.97 -2.17
N PRO A 676 -13.67 45.09 -1.21
CA PRO A 676 -14.23 46.36 -0.75
C PRO A 676 -13.19 47.41 -0.32
N ASP A 677 -12.03 47.00 0.17
CA ASP A 677 -10.92 47.88 0.54
C ASP A 677 -10.09 48.34 -0.68
N THR A 678 -10.66 48.25 -1.87
CA THR A 678 -10.15 48.85 -3.11
C THR A 678 -10.41 50.34 -3.12
N SER A 679 -9.38 51.11 -3.48
CA SER A 679 -9.43 52.55 -3.66
C SER A 679 -8.72 52.98 -4.94
N ASN A 680 -8.91 54.22 -5.37
CA ASN A 680 -8.29 54.78 -6.58
C ASN A 680 -6.75 54.66 -6.61
N ASN A 681 -6.09 54.50 -5.45
CA ASN A 681 -4.63 54.38 -5.33
C ASN A 681 -4.16 52.95 -4.99
N LYS A 682 -5.06 52.01 -4.72
CA LYS A 682 -4.74 50.62 -4.31
C LYS A 682 -5.90 49.70 -4.67
N VAL A 683 -5.71 48.83 -5.65
CA VAL A 683 -6.67 47.75 -5.95
C VAL A 683 -6.33 46.53 -5.11
N SER A 684 -7.31 46.00 -4.38
CA SER A 684 -7.18 44.88 -3.45
C SER A 684 -8.04 43.72 -3.95
N PHE A 685 -7.62 42.47 -3.71
CA PHE A 685 -8.32 41.27 -4.21
C PHE A 685 -8.33 40.15 -3.19
N PHE A 686 -9.46 39.44 -3.09
CA PHE A 686 -9.56 38.19 -2.31
C PHE A 686 -9.77 36.97 -3.21
N TYR A 687 -9.21 35.83 -2.79
CA TYR A 687 -9.29 34.56 -3.52
C TYR A 687 -10.69 33.93 -3.37
N ALA A 688 -11.42 33.77 -4.48
CA ALA A 688 -12.81 33.34 -4.45
C ALA A 688 -12.92 31.79 -4.51
N SER A 689 -12.94 31.14 -3.35
CA SER A 689 -13.06 29.66 -3.25
C SER A 689 -14.46 29.11 -3.56
N HIS A 690 -15.48 29.96 -3.63
CA HIS A 690 -16.86 29.57 -3.89
C HIS A 690 -17.32 30.01 -5.29
N PHE A 691 -17.73 29.04 -6.10
CA PHE A 691 -18.36 29.27 -7.39
C PHE A 691 -19.80 29.78 -7.22
N PHE A 692 -20.02 31.03 -7.61
CA PHE A 692 -21.33 31.49 -8.09
C PHE A 692 -21.12 32.29 -9.38
N LEU A 693 -21.59 31.75 -10.49
CA LEU A 693 -21.74 32.47 -11.75
C LEU A 693 -23.12 32.16 -12.31
N PHE A 694 -23.97 33.18 -12.32
CA PHE A 694 -25.14 33.21 -13.20
C PHE A 694 -24.69 33.51 -14.64
N SER A 695 -25.59 33.19 -15.58
CA SER A 695 -25.46 33.23 -17.05
C SER A 695 -24.73 34.43 -17.63
#